data_AF-A0A9E8SFC7-F1
#
_entry.id   AF-A0A9E8SFC7-F1
#
_cell.length_a   1.000
_cell.length_b   1.000
_cell.length_c   1.000
_cell.angle_alpha   90.00
_cell.angle_beta   90.00
_cell.angle_gamma   90.00
#
_symmetry.space_group_name_H-M   'P 1'
#
loop_
_entity.id
_entity.type
_entity.pdbx_description
1 polymer ?
#
loop_
_entity_poly.entity_id
_entity_poly.type
_entity_poly.pdbx_seq_one_letter_code
_entity_poly.pdbx_strand_id
1 'polypeptide(L)'
;MKNEFRRKYGETDSSPEKNEFRRKHGEFYSLRKKKFSITTMIFFFLGIITLTGFLLLFFSPDLVDQVIKGGTSFFKTKPKLHQVRINLNGKESYLPDQGFVEVQSGDKLTLMDVDTSAFFNRGINTKIENIQSDISLNTPVEINKMVEASLKSSPDGRGKEFSLTFHKNGEVFGSITIKVALTAADWLKWGDAQKDGKSKIKCYQFAKKLSPENPEINLRLAETYKETKDLRDSIKAYEEAAKADPKNMDNLLSLEDLYSKTKNNDGLITTYERILRLDQKNANVYNNLGYAYFKKGDLKMAEGAYNKALAINPNDADFRTNLAKVYEQNKNYPQAIKEYEKVYSQNPRNKNVLYALIDLYGAKKDTDNLINTYERLLKLEPKNATLYNNLGFICREKKEWDKAIESLQQAVKLSPKDSTFRKALATCYYEAGKRNEAVNEYEDFLSLKPNDRETLYALADLLKKQNDKRKLVNVYERILGIEPKNHVVENNLAVLDDALGKREEALTHYRKALSLAPENNEYQKNLAQCLERMGKMNEAIEVYEKVLQLNPHDVDSLNALSELYVRTNNKKKLLDAYRKILKVEPNKADLHDKLASLLAKDKEFDEAIKHYQKAIQLAPQSFAFRLNLARVYENMGDLENALTEYKAVYKINPESHEARNKIHDLNIEILRRKHVPPAIRADTTENTEANQEAPESNTETLRPNSTSSVQDSSDTTESTEADQEGPEKKIETLRSKHAAPPNDRPDTIEGTDFQ
;
A
#
# COMPACT_ATOMS: atom_id res chain seq x y z
N MET A 1 -69.84 -90.43 -10.96
CA MET A 1 -68.76 -91.07 -10.15
C MET A 1 -67.63 -90.05 -10.12
N LYS A 2 -67.22 -89.56 -8.94
CA LYS A 2 -66.28 -90.24 -8.04
C LYS A 2 -64.93 -90.44 -8.76
N ASN A 3 -63.81 -89.84 -8.36
CA ASN A 3 -63.40 -89.39 -7.02
C ASN A 3 -62.51 -88.12 -7.10
N GLU A 4 -62.74 -87.08 -6.28
CA GLU A 4 -62.02 -86.75 -5.00
C GLU A 4 -60.82 -85.80 -5.22
N PHE A 5 -60.44 -84.86 -4.34
CA PHE A 5 -60.98 -84.44 -3.03
C PHE A 5 -60.55 -82.98 -2.69
N ARG A 6 -61.42 -82.20 -2.00
CA ARG A 6 -61.15 -81.03 -1.09
C ARG A 6 -60.48 -79.76 -1.67
N ARG A 7 -61.20 -78.62 -1.74
CA ARG A 7 -61.44 -77.56 -0.69
C ARG A 7 -60.25 -76.57 -0.57
N LYS A 8 -60.42 -75.24 -0.53
CA LYS A 8 -61.44 -74.40 0.16
C LYS A 8 -61.73 -73.05 -0.57
N TYR A 9 -63.00 -72.60 -0.54
CA TYR A 9 -63.60 -71.23 -0.60
C TYR A 9 -63.05 -70.13 -1.54
N GLY A 10 -63.89 -69.33 -2.23
CA GLY A 10 -65.36 -69.38 -2.35
C GLY A 10 -65.99 -68.18 -3.08
N GLU A 11 -67.25 -68.35 -3.52
CA GLU A 11 -68.31 -67.33 -3.79
C GLU A 11 -68.09 -66.36 -5.00
N THR A 12 -69.11 -65.99 -5.83
CA THR A 12 -70.58 -66.20 -5.80
C THR A 12 -71.22 -66.08 -7.20
N ASP A 13 -72.33 -66.82 -7.44
CA ASP A 13 -73.52 -66.52 -8.29
C ASP A 13 -73.42 -66.14 -9.80
N SER A 14 -74.36 -66.49 -10.69
CA SER A 14 -75.70 -67.14 -10.56
C SER A 14 -76.12 -67.94 -11.83
N SER A 15 -77.11 -68.85 -11.70
CA SER A 15 -77.70 -69.73 -12.76
C SER A 15 -78.96 -69.10 -13.43
N PRO A 16 -79.86 -69.78 -14.23
CA PRO A 16 -80.12 -71.22 -14.54
C PRO A 16 -80.00 -71.55 -16.07
N GLU A 17 -80.37 -72.70 -16.67
CA GLU A 17 -81.36 -73.76 -16.37
C GLU A 17 -81.05 -75.13 -17.04
N LYS A 18 -81.88 -76.18 -16.86
CA LYS A 18 -81.59 -77.62 -17.15
C LYS A 18 -82.56 -78.29 -18.15
N ASN A 19 -82.13 -79.45 -18.70
CA ASN A 19 -82.85 -80.77 -18.83
C ASN A 19 -82.53 -81.50 -20.17
N GLU A 20 -82.63 -82.82 -20.37
CA GLU A 20 -82.52 -84.05 -19.53
C GLU A 20 -82.50 -85.31 -20.48
N PHE A 21 -82.37 -86.53 -19.93
CA PHE A 21 -82.63 -87.85 -20.54
C PHE A 21 -81.55 -88.62 -21.36
N ARG A 22 -81.78 -89.94 -21.51
CA ARG A 22 -80.74 -91.00 -21.37
C ARG A 22 -81.14 -92.36 -22.01
N ARG A 23 -80.15 -93.17 -22.40
CA ARG A 23 -80.08 -94.67 -22.55
C ARG A 23 -80.33 -95.39 -23.92
N LYS A 24 -79.23 -96.02 -24.40
CA LYS A 24 -79.01 -97.45 -24.79
C LYS A 24 -79.89 -98.16 -25.85
N HIS A 25 -79.26 -98.69 -26.93
CA HIS A 25 -79.02 -100.12 -27.30
C HIS A 25 -78.51 -100.21 -28.78
N GLY A 26 -77.89 -101.29 -29.31
CA GLY A 26 -77.26 -102.48 -28.70
C GLY A 26 -77.14 -103.71 -29.66
N GLU A 27 -75.92 -104.26 -29.88
CA GLU A 27 -75.61 -105.59 -30.51
C GLU A 27 -76.01 -105.81 -32.01
N PHE A 28 -75.53 -106.79 -32.81
CA PHE A 28 -74.53 -107.89 -32.69
C PHE A 28 -73.81 -108.15 -34.07
N TYR A 29 -72.72 -108.93 -34.09
CA TYR A 29 -71.88 -109.32 -35.25
C TYR A 29 -72.51 -110.34 -36.25
N SER A 30 -71.98 -110.35 -37.50
CA SER A 30 -71.78 -111.62 -38.24
C SER A 30 -70.54 -111.60 -39.16
N LEU A 31 -69.87 -112.75 -39.34
CA LEU A 31 -68.63 -112.94 -40.11
C LEU A 31 -68.92 -113.72 -41.40
N ARG A 32 -68.33 -113.30 -42.54
CA ARG A 32 -68.33 -114.07 -43.80
C ARG A 32 -66.96 -114.05 -44.48
N LYS A 33 -66.33 -115.22 -44.64
CA LYS A 33 -65.08 -115.42 -45.40
C LYS A 33 -65.35 -115.40 -46.92
N LYS A 34 -64.55 -114.66 -47.72
CA LYS A 34 -63.74 -115.23 -48.84
C LYS A 34 -63.00 -114.19 -49.71
N LYS A 35 -61.86 -114.65 -50.25
CA LYS A 35 -61.04 -114.16 -51.39
C LYS A 35 -60.27 -112.84 -51.20
N PHE A 36 -58.93 -112.97 -51.23
CA PHE A 36 -58.00 -111.85 -51.38
C PHE A 36 -58.13 -111.22 -52.77
N SER A 37 -58.17 -109.89 -52.82
CA SER A 37 -58.15 -109.12 -54.07
C SER A 37 -56.72 -108.80 -54.50
N ILE A 38 -56.51 -108.54 -55.79
CA ILE A 38 -55.26 -107.96 -56.35
C ILE A 38 -54.93 -106.63 -55.64
N THR A 39 -55.94 -105.87 -55.20
CA THR A 39 -55.78 -104.65 -54.39
C THR A 39 -54.96 -104.90 -53.12
N THR A 40 -55.20 -106.03 -52.43
CA THR A 40 -54.44 -106.42 -51.23
C THR A 40 -52.98 -106.71 -51.54
N MET A 41 -52.67 -107.24 -52.73
CA MET A 41 -51.30 -107.51 -53.16
C MET A 41 -50.59 -106.20 -53.53
N ILE A 42 -51.29 -105.25 -54.15
CA ILE A 42 -50.80 -103.88 -54.39
C ILE A 42 -50.51 -103.18 -53.06
N PHE A 43 -51.42 -103.21 -52.08
CA PHE A 43 -51.15 -102.66 -50.75
C PHE A 43 -50.03 -103.37 -49.99
N PHE A 44 -49.81 -104.67 -50.22
CA PHE A 44 -48.68 -105.40 -49.64
C PHE A 44 -47.35 -104.96 -50.25
N PHE A 45 -47.27 -104.77 -51.57
CA PHE A 45 -46.07 -104.22 -52.22
C PHE A 45 -45.86 -102.73 -51.92
N LEU A 46 -46.93 -101.92 -51.84
CA LEU A 46 -46.83 -100.52 -51.42
C LEU A 46 -46.40 -100.41 -49.94
N GLY A 47 -46.86 -101.35 -49.10
CA GLY A 47 -46.40 -101.54 -47.73
C GLY A 47 -44.92 -101.92 -47.65
N ILE A 48 -44.45 -102.83 -48.51
CA ILE A 48 -43.02 -103.19 -48.58
C ILE A 48 -42.18 -102.00 -49.08
N ILE A 49 -42.62 -101.26 -50.09
CA ILE A 49 -41.90 -100.08 -50.63
C ILE A 49 -41.84 -98.94 -49.61
N THR A 50 -42.93 -98.70 -48.87
CA THR A 50 -42.94 -97.70 -47.79
C THR A 50 -42.11 -98.17 -46.58
N LEU A 51 -42.13 -99.45 -46.23
CA LEU A 51 -41.32 -100.01 -45.15
C LEU A 51 -39.82 -100.05 -45.50
N THR A 52 -39.43 -100.38 -46.74
CA THR A 52 -38.02 -100.30 -47.17
C THR A 52 -37.55 -98.86 -47.31
N GLY A 53 -38.39 -97.94 -47.79
CA GLY A 53 -38.09 -96.50 -47.79
C GLY A 53 -37.92 -95.94 -46.37
N PHE A 54 -38.75 -96.37 -45.42
CA PHE A 54 -38.67 -95.98 -44.01
C PHE A 54 -37.46 -96.59 -43.30
N LEU A 55 -37.11 -97.85 -43.60
CA LEU A 55 -35.91 -98.51 -43.08
C LEU A 55 -34.62 -97.90 -43.65
N LEU A 56 -34.58 -97.53 -44.93
CA LEU A 56 -33.45 -96.82 -45.55
C LEU A 56 -33.24 -95.42 -44.91
N LEU A 57 -34.33 -94.72 -44.59
CA LEU A 57 -34.27 -93.43 -43.87
C LEU A 57 -33.75 -93.55 -42.42
N PHE A 58 -33.81 -94.74 -41.81
CA PHE A 58 -33.42 -94.96 -40.41
C PHE A 58 -32.05 -95.64 -40.24
N PHE A 59 -31.68 -96.60 -41.11
CA PHE A 59 -30.50 -97.45 -40.91
C PHE A 59 -29.27 -97.10 -41.76
N SER A 60 -29.36 -96.18 -42.73
CA SER A 60 -28.22 -95.77 -43.56
C SER A 60 -28.32 -94.32 -44.06
N PRO A 61 -28.09 -93.30 -43.19
CA PRO A 61 -28.23 -91.89 -43.57
C PRO A 61 -27.39 -91.49 -44.79
N ASP A 62 -26.16 -91.99 -44.88
CA ASP A 62 -25.20 -91.61 -45.94
C ASP A 62 -25.61 -92.08 -47.35
N LEU A 63 -26.38 -93.16 -47.43
CA LEU A 63 -26.86 -93.72 -48.71
C LEU A 63 -28.01 -92.90 -49.29
N VAL A 64 -28.88 -92.36 -48.43
CA VAL A 64 -29.91 -91.38 -48.83
C VAL A 64 -29.25 -90.10 -49.33
N ASP A 65 -28.18 -89.66 -48.65
CA ASP A 65 -27.46 -88.43 -49.01
C ASP A 65 -26.70 -88.56 -50.34
N GLN A 66 -26.12 -89.72 -50.66
CA GLN A 66 -25.54 -90.00 -51.99
C GLN A 66 -26.59 -90.04 -53.11
N VAL A 67 -27.74 -90.68 -52.90
CA VAL A 67 -28.80 -90.75 -53.92
C VAL A 67 -29.43 -89.37 -54.19
N ILE A 68 -29.59 -88.53 -53.15
CA ILE A 68 -30.06 -87.15 -53.31
C ILE A 68 -29.00 -86.28 -54.03
N LYS A 69 -27.71 -86.44 -53.72
CA LYS A 69 -26.61 -85.72 -54.40
C LYS A 69 -26.51 -86.04 -55.90
N GLY A 70 -26.87 -87.25 -56.32
CA GLY A 70 -26.83 -87.66 -57.73
C GLY A 70 -28.07 -87.30 -58.57
N GLY A 71 -29.21 -86.94 -57.95
CA GLY A 71 -30.51 -87.08 -58.60
C GLY A 71 -31.53 -85.95 -58.44
N THR A 72 -31.17 -84.74 -57.98
CA THR A 72 -32.16 -83.64 -57.82
C THR A 72 -31.68 -82.26 -58.26
N SER A 73 -31.98 -81.85 -59.50
CA SER A 73 -32.02 -80.42 -59.86
C SER A 73 -33.31 -79.73 -59.40
N PHE A 74 -34.39 -80.51 -59.16
CA PHE A 74 -35.73 -80.02 -58.80
C PHE A 74 -35.85 -79.44 -57.38
N PHE A 75 -34.94 -79.76 -56.44
CA PHE A 75 -34.94 -79.19 -55.09
C PHE A 75 -34.02 -77.97 -54.90
N LYS A 76 -33.54 -77.36 -56.00
CA LYS A 76 -32.73 -76.13 -55.99
C LYS A 76 -33.55 -74.83 -55.93
N THR A 77 -34.85 -74.88 -55.64
CA THR A 77 -35.62 -73.67 -55.35
C THR A 77 -35.28 -73.16 -53.96
N LYS A 78 -34.70 -71.95 -53.90
CA LYS A 78 -34.49 -71.21 -52.65
C LYS A 78 -35.82 -71.10 -51.89
N PRO A 79 -35.92 -71.59 -50.65
CA PRO A 79 -37.18 -71.56 -49.91
C PRO A 79 -37.61 -70.12 -49.61
N LYS A 80 -38.89 -69.92 -49.30
CA LYS A 80 -39.41 -68.65 -48.82
C LYS A 80 -39.82 -68.78 -47.36
N LEU A 81 -39.50 -67.75 -46.57
CA LEU A 81 -40.08 -67.56 -45.25
C LEU A 81 -41.48 -66.96 -45.42
N HIS A 82 -42.48 -67.54 -44.78
CA HIS A 82 -43.86 -67.01 -44.79
C HIS A 82 -44.11 -66.19 -43.53
N GLN A 83 -43.86 -66.80 -42.37
CA GLN A 83 -44.02 -66.17 -41.06
C GLN A 83 -43.22 -66.93 -39.99
N VAL A 84 -42.98 -66.29 -38.85
CA VAL A 84 -42.37 -66.89 -37.67
C VAL A 84 -43.27 -66.60 -36.48
N ARG A 85 -43.67 -67.65 -35.77
CA ARG A 85 -44.37 -67.53 -34.50
C ARG A 85 -43.32 -67.34 -33.41
N ILE A 86 -43.35 -66.19 -32.75
CA ILE A 86 -42.49 -65.88 -31.61
C ILE A 86 -43.31 -65.83 -30.33
N ASN A 87 -42.63 -66.00 -29.19
CA ASN A 87 -43.17 -65.67 -27.88
C ASN A 87 -42.23 -64.64 -27.22
N LEU A 88 -42.77 -63.47 -26.90
CA LEU A 88 -42.09 -62.38 -26.20
C LEU A 88 -42.78 -62.20 -24.84
N ASN A 89 -42.05 -62.45 -23.74
CA ASN A 89 -42.54 -62.30 -22.37
C ASN A 89 -43.87 -63.03 -22.08
N GLY A 90 -44.09 -64.19 -22.70
CA GLY A 90 -45.32 -64.98 -22.57
C GLY A 90 -46.40 -64.65 -23.59
N LYS A 91 -46.28 -63.55 -24.33
CA LYS A 91 -47.22 -63.16 -25.41
C LYS A 91 -46.74 -63.69 -26.75
N GLU A 92 -47.59 -64.43 -27.44
CA GLU A 92 -47.29 -64.93 -28.78
C GLU A 92 -47.68 -63.94 -29.88
N SER A 93 -46.90 -63.90 -30.96
CA SER A 93 -47.19 -63.14 -32.16
C SER A 93 -46.57 -63.79 -33.40
N TYR A 94 -47.13 -63.46 -34.57
CA TYR A 94 -46.65 -63.92 -35.87
C TYR A 94 -45.99 -62.74 -36.60
N LEU A 95 -44.76 -62.94 -37.06
CA LEU A 95 -43.99 -61.96 -37.81
C LEU A 95 -43.80 -62.45 -39.25
N PRO A 96 -44.14 -61.65 -40.29
CA PRO A 96 -43.84 -62.01 -41.68
C PRO A 96 -42.32 -61.96 -41.94
N ASP A 97 -41.88 -62.46 -43.10
CA ASP A 97 -40.54 -62.16 -43.61
C ASP A 97 -40.34 -60.65 -43.72
N GLN A 98 -39.14 -60.16 -43.37
CA GLN A 98 -38.80 -58.75 -43.17
C GLN A 98 -39.61 -58.02 -42.08
N GLY A 99 -40.39 -58.74 -41.28
CA GLY A 99 -41.03 -58.22 -40.07
C GLY A 99 -40.03 -57.86 -38.97
N PHE A 100 -40.48 -57.14 -37.94
CA PHE A 100 -39.63 -56.76 -36.81
C PHE A 100 -40.29 -57.02 -35.45
N VAL A 101 -39.46 -57.19 -34.42
CA VAL A 101 -39.84 -57.20 -33.01
C VAL A 101 -38.93 -56.25 -32.25
N GLU A 102 -39.50 -55.48 -31.34
CA GLU A 102 -38.76 -54.62 -30.42
C GLU A 102 -38.60 -55.35 -29.07
N VAL A 103 -37.39 -55.34 -28.52
CA VAL A 103 -37.03 -56.00 -27.25
C VAL A 103 -36.15 -55.09 -26.41
N GLN A 104 -36.31 -55.14 -25.10
CA GLN A 104 -35.49 -54.40 -24.13
C GLN A 104 -34.75 -55.36 -23.18
N SER A 105 -33.86 -54.80 -22.38
CA SER A 105 -33.12 -55.54 -21.34
C SER A 105 -34.06 -56.25 -20.36
N GLY A 106 -33.81 -57.53 -20.11
CA GLY A 106 -34.67 -58.38 -19.28
C GLY A 106 -35.83 -59.08 -20.02
N ASP A 107 -36.12 -58.73 -21.27
CA ASP A 107 -37.10 -59.46 -22.08
C ASP A 107 -36.64 -60.89 -22.39
N LYS A 108 -37.61 -61.77 -22.62
CA LYS A 108 -37.42 -63.15 -23.08
C LYS A 108 -38.17 -63.36 -24.39
N LEU A 109 -37.40 -63.43 -25.48
CA LEU A 109 -37.86 -63.80 -26.82
C LEU A 109 -37.51 -65.27 -27.10
N THR A 110 -38.46 -66.05 -27.62
CA THR A 110 -38.27 -67.44 -28.07
C THR A 110 -38.93 -67.64 -29.43
N LEU A 111 -38.30 -68.44 -30.30
CA LEU A 111 -38.89 -68.86 -31.58
C LEU A 111 -39.75 -70.10 -31.33
N MET A 112 -41.05 -70.01 -31.54
CA MET A 112 -41.99 -71.11 -31.27
C MET A 112 -42.18 -72.00 -32.51
N ASP A 113 -42.30 -71.38 -33.69
CA ASP A 113 -42.50 -72.05 -34.98
C ASP A 113 -42.01 -71.17 -36.14
N VAL A 114 -41.63 -71.78 -37.26
CA VAL A 114 -41.07 -71.12 -38.45
C VAL A 114 -41.76 -71.68 -39.69
N ASP A 115 -42.65 -70.91 -40.29
CA ASP A 115 -43.44 -71.31 -41.47
C ASP A 115 -42.67 -70.98 -42.75
N THR A 116 -42.30 -72.02 -43.51
CA THR A 116 -41.51 -71.89 -44.74
C THR A 116 -41.96 -72.83 -45.83
N SER A 117 -41.61 -72.49 -47.08
CA SER A 117 -41.81 -73.38 -48.22
C SER A 117 -40.82 -74.57 -48.28
N ALA A 118 -40.05 -74.86 -47.21
CA ALA A 118 -39.09 -75.96 -47.17
C ALA A 118 -39.72 -77.24 -46.58
N PHE A 119 -39.59 -78.35 -47.31
CA PHE A 119 -40.12 -79.65 -46.90
C PHE A 119 -39.70 -80.06 -45.47
N PHE A 120 -40.68 -80.17 -44.57
CA PHE A 120 -40.53 -80.42 -43.12
C PHE A 120 -39.54 -79.50 -42.38
N ASN A 121 -39.25 -78.30 -42.88
CA ASN A 121 -38.26 -77.37 -42.32
C ASN A 121 -36.84 -78.00 -42.10
N ARG A 122 -36.55 -79.14 -42.72
CA ARG A 122 -35.32 -79.91 -42.46
C ARG A 122 -34.10 -79.20 -43.05
N GLY A 123 -33.06 -79.04 -42.23
CA GLY A 123 -31.81 -78.36 -42.59
C GLY A 123 -31.91 -76.84 -42.64
N ILE A 124 -32.87 -76.24 -41.91
CA ILE A 124 -32.89 -74.80 -41.67
C ILE A 124 -32.04 -74.48 -40.44
N ASN A 125 -31.08 -73.58 -40.61
CA ASN A 125 -30.28 -73.03 -39.50
C ASN A 125 -30.66 -71.56 -39.28
N THR A 126 -30.86 -71.19 -38.03
CA THR A 126 -31.24 -69.85 -37.57
C THR A 126 -30.07 -69.20 -36.86
N LYS A 127 -29.69 -67.97 -37.25
CA LYS A 127 -28.63 -67.24 -36.54
C LYS A 127 -28.86 -65.74 -36.47
N ILE A 128 -28.36 -65.15 -35.40
CA ILE A 128 -28.15 -63.71 -35.25
C ILE A 128 -26.65 -63.49 -35.30
N GLU A 129 -26.19 -62.76 -36.32
CA GLU A 129 -24.77 -62.61 -36.61
C GLU A 129 -24.01 -62.00 -35.43
N ASN A 130 -22.87 -62.61 -35.06
CA ASN A 130 -22.01 -62.21 -33.95
C ASN A 130 -22.68 -62.19 -32.55
N ILE A 131 -23.85 -62.84 -32.40
CA ILE A 131 -24.58 -62.96 -31.14
C ILE A 131 -24.82 -64.43 -30.77
N GLN A 132 -25.56 -65.17 -31.61
CA GLN A 132 -26.04 -66.52 -31.31
C GLN A 132 -26.30 -67.29 -32.61
N SER A 133 -25.75 -68.50 -32.74
CA SER A 133 -25.98 -69.39 -33.88
C SER A 133 -26.86 -70.58 -33.51
N ASP A 134 -27.43 -71.22 -34.53
CA ASP A 134 -28.22 -72.46 -34.46
C ASP A 134 -29.36 -72.42 -33.42
N ILE A 135 -30.12 -71.31 -33.47
CA ILE A 135 -31.20 -70.96 -32.53
C ILE A 135 -32.40 -71.90 -32.72
N SER A 136 -32.35 -73.04 -32.05
CA SER A 136 -33.41 -74.06 -32.08
C SER A 136 -34.75 -73.53 -31.58
N LEU A 137 -35.85 -74.15 -32.02
CA LEU A 137 -37.20 -73.82 -31.53
C LEU A 137 -37.30 -74.01 -30.01
N ASN A 138 -38.06 -73.12 -29.37
CA ASN A 138 -38.22 -72.98 -27.91
C ASN A 138 -36.95 -72.59 -27.13
N THR A 139 -35.81 -72.39 -27.80
CA THR A 139 -34.60 -71.85 -27.16
C THR A 139 -34.72 -70.32 -27.03
N PRO A 140 -34.40 -69.73 -25.86
CA PRO A 140 -34.35 -68.28 -25.69
C PRO A 140 -33.29 -67.62 -26.56
N VAL A 141 -33.64 -66.46 -27.11
CA VAL A 141 -32.71 -65.57 -27.79
C VAL A 141 -31.89 -64.79 -26.74
N GLU A 142 -30.58 -64.65 -26.95
CA GLU A 142 -29.65 -64.01 -26.01
C GLU A 142 -29.74 -62.46 -26.04
N ILE A 143 -30.90 -61.92 -25.65
CA ILE A 143 -31.19 -60.48 -25.64
C ILE A 143 -30.13 -59.68 -24.87
N ASN A 144 -29.64 -60.17 -23.73
CA ASN A 144 -28.60 -59.48 -22.96
C ASN A 144 -27.29 -59.26 -23.76
N LYS A 145 -26.92 -60.19 -24.65
CA LYS A 145 -25.75 -59.99 -25.55
C LYS A 145 -26.05 -58.97 -26.64
N MET A 146 -27.29 -58.89 -27.13
CA MET A 146 -27.72 -57.86 -28.09
C MET A 146 -27.77 -56.47 -27.45
N VAL A 147 -28.19 -56.37 -26.18
CA VAL A 147 -28.13 -55.14 -25.38
C VAL A 147 -26.67 -54.71 -25.17
N GLU A 148 -25.79 -55.62 -24.75
CA GLU A 148 -24.35 -55.32 -24.59
C GLU A 148 -23.69 -54.89 -25.92
N ALA A 149 -23.98 -55.58 -27.02
CA ALA A 149 -23.49 -55.23 -28.35
C ALA A 149 -24.05 -53.87 -28.83
N SER A 150 -25.28 -53.52 -28.46
CA SER A 150 -25.87 -52.20 -28.72
C SER A 150 -25.14 -51.11 -27.93
N LEU A 151 -24.96 -51.28 -26.63
CA LEU A 151 -24.27 -50.33 -25.74
C LEU A 151 -22.82 -50.06 -26.21
N LYS A 152 -22.10 -51.09 -26.65
CA LYS A 152 -20.73 -50.97 -27.19
C LYS A 152 -20.64 -50.21 -28.52
N SER A 153 -21.67 -50.31 -29.38
CA SER A 153 -21.62 -49.80 -30.75
C SER A 153 -22.50 -48.58 -31.03
N SER A 154 -23.29 -48.13 -30.05
CA SER A 154 -24.19 -46.98 -30.19
C SER A 154 -23.42 -45.64 -30.25
N PRO A 155 -23.50 -44.89 -31.36
CA PRO A 155 -22.87 -43.57 -31.47
C PRO A 155 -23.72 -42.46 -30.83
N ASP A 156 -25.06 -42.62 -30.83
CA ASP A 156 -26.05 -41.59 -30.53
C ASP A 156 -26.90 -41.87 -29.27
N GLY A 157 -26.75 -43.04 -28.67
CA GLY A 157 -27.47 -43.50 -27.47
C GLY A 157 -28.62 -44.47 -27.76
N ARG A 158 -28.95 -44.71 -29.04
CA ARG A 158 -30.01 -45.64 -29.47
C ARG A 158 -29.50 -47.07 -29.52
N GLY A 159 -30.40 -48.03 -29.35
CA GLY A 159 -30.07 -49.44 -29.50
C GLY A 159 -29.92 -49.85 -30.97
N LYS A 160 -29.37 -51.04 -31.19
CA LYS A 160 -29.02 -51.55 -32.52
C LYS A 160 -30.10 -52.50 -33.05
N GLU A 161 -30.26 -52.53 -34.36
CA GLU A 161 -31.05 -53.54 -35.07
C GLU A 161 -30.17 -54.77 -35.40
N PHE A 162 -30.68 -55.96 -35.11
CA PHE A 162 -30.02 -57.23 -35.38
C PHE A 162 -30.88 -58.06 -36.34
N SER A 163 -30.26 -58.68 -37.34
CA SER A 163 -30.99 -59.56 -38.28
C SER A 163 -30.94 -61.01 -37.79
N LEU A 164 -32.10 -61.53 -37.39
CA LEU A 164 -32.33 -62.96 -37.24
C LEU A 164 -32.52 -63.55 -38.63
N THR A 165 -31.56 -64.32 -39.10
CA THR A 165 -31.51 -64.83 -40.48
C THR A 165 -31.77 -66.33 -40.52
N PHE A 166 -32.55 -66.75 -41.52
CA PHE A 166 -32.92 -68.15 -41.76
C PHE A 166 -32.12 -68.66 -42.97
N HIS A 167 -31.36 -69.75 -42.77
CA HIS A 167 -30.40 -70.29 -43.73
C HIS A 167 -30.80 -71.69 -44.15
N LYS A 168 -30.58 -72.03 -45.42
CA LYS A 168 -30.61 -73.43 -45.90
C LYS A 168 -29.45 -73.66 -46.84
N ASN A 169 -28.69 -74.74 -46.63
CA ASN A 169 -27.48 -75.06 -47.39
C ASN A 169 -26.44 -73.91 -47.46
N GLY A 170 -26.42 -73.02 -46.47
CA GLY A 170 -25.54 -71.85 -46.41
C GLY A 170 -26.11 -70.55 -47.00
N GLU A 171 -27.29 -70.57 -47.65
CA GLU A 171 -27.92 -69.36 -48.19
C GLU A 171 -29.00 -68.78 -47.27
N VAL A 172 -28.97 -67.46 -47.01
CA VAL A 172 -30.06 -66.70 -46.36
C VAL A 172 -31.28 -66.70 -47.25
N PHE A 173 -32.44 -67.11 -46.73
CA PHE A 173 -33.70 -67.16 -47.49
C PHE A 173 -34.86 -66.36 -46.88
N GLY A 174 -34.69 -65.83 -45.67
CA GLY A 174 -35.61 -64.90 -45.01
C GLY A 174 -34.95 -64.31 -43.78
N SER A 175 -35.52 -63.23 -43.24
CA SER A 175 -35.01 -62.58 -42.02
C SER A 175 -36.07 -61.82 -41.25
N ILE A 176 -35.84 -61.68 -39.95
CA ILE A 176 -36.62 -60.83 -39.03
C ILE A 176 -35.67 -59.86 -38.34
N THR A 177 -36.08 -58.61 -38.21
CA THR A 177 -35.31 -57.57 -37.53
C THR A 177 -35.66 -57.54 -36.04
N ILE A 178 -34.68 -57.80 -35.18
CA ILE A 178 -34.80 -57.60 -33.73
C ILE A 178 -34.26 -56.20 -33.42
N LYS A 179 -35.13 -55.28 -33.03
CA LYS A 179 -34.77 -53.92 -32.62
C LYS A 179 -34.54 -53.91 -31.11
N VAL A 180 -33.33 -53.57 -30.67
CA VAL A 180 -33.06 -53.42 -29.23
C VAL A 180 -33.42 -52.00 -28.80
N ALA A 181 -34.30 -51.87 -27.81
CA ALA A 181 -34.55 -50.64 -27.08
C ALA A 181 -33.64 -50.58 -25.85
N LEU A 182 -32.78 -49.56 -25.77
CA LEU A 182 -31.93 -49.32 -24.60
C LEU A 182 -32.67 -48.45 -23.58
N THR A 183 -32.68 -48.88 -22.32
CA THR A 183 -33.28 -48.12 -21.22
C THR A 183 -32.26 -47.20 -20.53
N ALA A 184 -32.73 -46.25 -19.72
CA ALA A 184 -31.85 -45.44 -18.87
C ALA A 184 -31.06 -46.32 -17.87
N ALA A 185 -31.67 -47.40 -17.35
CA ALA A 185 -31.03 -48.33 -16.43
C ALA A 185 -29.89 -49.12 -17.08
N ASP A 186 -30.03 -49.48 -18.36
CA ASP A 186 -28.96 -50.13 -19.13
C ASP A 186 -27.74 -49.22 -19.27
N TRP A 187 -27.97 -47.95 -19.60
CA TRP A 187 -26.91 -46.95 -19.70
C TRP A 187 -26.26 -46.62 -18.35
N LEU A 188 -27.01 -46.61 -17.24
CA LEU A 188 -26.44 -46.48 -15.89
C LEU A 188 -25.55 -47.67 -15.55
N LYS A 189 -26.07 -48.90 -15.64
CA LYS A 189 -25.33 -50.13 -15.33
C LYS A 189 -24.10 -50.31 -16.22
N TRP A 190 -24.19 -49.92 -17.48
CA TRP A 190 -23.06 -49.92 -18.41
C TRP A 190 -22.03 -48.86 -18.06
N GLY A 191 -22.47 -47.67 -17.64
CA GLY A 191 -21.63 -46.59 -17.15
C GLY A 191 -20.83 -46.99 -15.91
N ASP A 192 -21.47 -47.62 -14.92
CA ASP A 192 -20.83 -48.10 -13.68
C ASP A 192 -19.67 -49.07 -13.94
N ALA A 193 -19.78 -49.88 -15.00
CA ALA A 193 -18.74 -50.82 -15.41
C ALA A 193 -17.55 -50.16 -16.13
N GLN A 194 -17.65 -48.88 -16.54
CA GLN A 194 -16.56 -48.17 -17.21
C GLN A 194 -15.48 -47.73 -16.22
N LYS A 195 -14.22 -47.94 -16.60
CA LYS A 195 -13.07 -47.57 -15.77
C LYS A 195 -12.67 -46.10 -15.88
N ASP A 196 -12.99 -45.43 -16.99
CA ASP A 196 -12.64 -44.04 -17.22
C ASP A 196 -13.85 -43.10 -17.09
N GLY A 197 -13.62 -41.92 -16.50
CA GLY A 197 -14.67 -40.94 -16.24
C GLY A 197 -15.34 -40.37 -17.49
N LYS A 198 -14.65 -40.32 -18.65
CA LYS A 198 -15.23 -39.78 -19.88
C LYS A 198 -16.29 -40.74 -20.45
N SER A 199 -15.99 -42.05 -20.44
CA SER A 199 -16.96 -43.09 -20.83
C SER A 199 -18.13 -43.15 -19.85
N LYS A 200 -17.88 -43.08 -18.53
CA LYS A 200 -18.95 -42.95 -17.50
C LYS A 200 -19.89 -41.77 -17.82
N ILE A 201 -19.34 -40.56 -17.96
CA ILE A 201 -20.11 -39.33 -18.28
C ILE A 201 -20.93 -39.51 -19.56
N LYS A 202 -20.33 -40.06 -20.64
CA LYS A 202 -21.06 -40.31 -21.90
C LYS A 202 -22.25 -41.25 -21.70
N CYS A 203 -22.08 -42.33 -20.93
CA CYS A 203 -23.16 -43.27 -20.62
C CYS A 203 -24.28 -42.60 -19.82
N TYR A 204 -23.96 -41.86 -18.76
CA TYR A 204 -24.97 -41.18 -17.95
C TYR A 204 -25.66 -40.02 -18.69
N GLN A 205 -24.99 -39.36 -19.64
CA GLN A 205 -25.63 -38.40 -20.54
C GLN A 205 -26.65 -39.08 -21.49
N PHE A 206 -26.40 -40.31 -21.95
CA PHE A 206 -27.42 -41.08 -22.68
C PHE A 206 -28.57 -41.51 -21.78
N ALA A 207 -28.28 -41.98 -20.55
CA ALA A 207 -29.33 -42.27 -19.56
C ALA A 207 -30.21 -41.04 -19.29
N LYS A 208 -29.61 -39.85 -19.15
CA LYS A 208 -30.31 -38.57 -18.93
C LYS A 208 -31.21 -38.18 -20.09
N LYS A 209 -30.82 -38.44 -21.35
CA LYS A 209 -31.70 -38.20 -22.51
C LYS A 209 -32.96 -39.08 -22.48
N LEU A 210 -32.87 -40.29 -21.91
CA LEU A 210 -33.98 -41.23 -21.81
C LEU A 210 -34.86 -40.98 -20.57
N SER A 211 -34.29 -40.43 -19.50
CA SER A 211 -35.00 -40.14 -18.25
C SER A 211 -34.49 -38.85 -17.58
N PRO A 212 -34.85 -37.66 -18.11
CA PRO A 212 -34.28 -36.37 -17.66
C PRO A 212 -34.49 -36.06 -16.18
N GLU A 213 -35.65 -36.47 -15.64
CA GLU A 213 -36.10 -36.17 -14.27
C GLU A 213 -35.58 -37.15 -13.21
N ASN A 214 -34.77 -38.15 -13.57
CA ASN A 214 -34.28 -39.13 -12.59
C ASN A 214 -33.12 -38.54 -11.75
N PRO A 215 -33.28 -38.34 -10.43
CA PRO A 215 -32.26 -37.74 -9.57
C PRO A 215 -30.97 -38.56 -9.52
N GLU A 216 -31.07 -39.89 -9.61
CA GLU A 216 -29.93 -40.81 -9.53
C GLU A 216 -28.95 -40.59 -10.68
N ILE A 217 -29.44 -40.26 -11.87
CA ILE A 217 -28.61 -39.96 -13.05
C ILE A 217 -27.81 -38.67 -12.81
N ASN A 218 -28.44 -37.66 -12.23
CA ASN A 218 -27.79 -36.39 -11.90
C ASN A 218 -26.74 -36.57 -10.80
N LEU A 219 -26.98 -37.42 -9.79
CA LEU A 219 -25.97 -37.78 -8.79
C LEU A 219 -24.75 -38.47 -9.41
N ARG A 220 -24.96 -39.53 -10.18
CA ARG A 220 -23.87 -40.29 -10.84
C ARG A 220 -23.05 -39.40 -11.80
N LEU A 221 -23.71 -38.48 -12.50
CA LEU A 221 -23.04 -37.42 -13.27
C LEU A 221 -22.22 -36.51 -12.36
N ALA A 222 -22.81 -35.98 -11.29
CA ALA A 222 -22.18 -35.00 -10.41
C ALA A 222 -20.94 -35.55 -9.70
N GLU A 223 -21.01 -36.79 -9.21
CA GLU A 223 -19.90 -37.55 -8.65
C GLU A 223 -18.80 -37.79 -9.69
N THR A 224 -19.14 -38.25 -10.89
CA THR A 224 -18.14 -38.51 -11.92
C THR A 224 -17.46 -37.23 -12.41
N TYR A 225 -18.21 -36.14 -12.58
CA TYR A 225 -17.63 -34.83 -12.87
C TYR A 225 -16.68 -34.36 -11.75
N LYS A 226 -17.01 -34.66 -10.47
CA LYS A 226 -16.13 -34.40 -9.32
C LYS A 226 -14.85 -35.24 -9.37
N GLU A 227 -14.95 -36.54 -9.69
CA GLU A 227 -13.81 -37.44 -9.93
C GLU A 227 -12.90 -36.91 -11.06
N THR A 228 -13.48 -36.45 -12.17
CA THR A 228 -12.73 -35.90 -13.32
C THR A 228 -12.28 -34.44 -13.12
N LYS A 229 -12.52 -33.85 -11.94
CA LYS A 229 -12.23 -32.44 -11.60
C LYS A 229 -12.94 -31.39 -12.47
N ASP A 230 -14.03 -31.76 -13.14
CA ASP A 230 -14.91 -30.80 -13.82
C ASP A 230 -15.89 -30.21 -12.80
N LEU A 231 -15.39 -29.25 -12.01
CA LEU A 231 -16.15 -28.66 -10.91
C LEU A 231 -17.40 -27.91 -11.40
N ARG A 232 -17.38 -27.38 -12.63
CA ARG A 232 -18.50 -26.59 -13.17
C ARG A 232 -19.70 -27.48 -13.48
N ASP A 233 -19.48 -28.58 -14.18
CA ASP A 233 -20.57 -29.48 -14.54
C ASP A 233 -20.96 -30.40 -13.37
N SER A 234 -20.03 -30.68 -12.44
CA SER A 234 -20.35 -31.29 -11.14
C SER A 234 -21.33 -30.44 -10.34
N ILE A 235 -21.08 -29.13 -10.20
CA ILE A 235 -21.99 -28.20 -9.50
C ILE A 235 -23.39 -28.22 -10.12
N LYS A 236 -23.52 -28.09 -11.45
CA LYS A 236 -24.84 -28.12 -12.12
C LYS A 236 -25.60 -29.42 -11.84
N ALA A 237 -24.91 -30.55 -11.93
CA ALA A 237 -25.53 -31.86 -11.73
C ALA A 237 -25.95 -32.07 -10.25
N TYR A 238 -25.16 -31.59 -9.28
CA TYR A 238 -25.59 -31.54 -7.87
C TYR A 238 -26.72 -30.55 -7.62
N GLU A 239 -26.76 -29.39 -8.29
CA GLU A 239 -27.87 -28.44 -8.20
C GLU A 239 -29.19 -29.07 -8.68
N GLU A 240 -29.16 -29.84 -9.77
CA GLU A 240 -30.32 -30.56 -10.30
C GLU A 240 -30.73 -31.72 -9.39
N ALA A 241 -29.78 -32.53 -8.92
CA ALA A 241 -30.07 -33.58 -7.93
C ALA A 241 -30.67 -33.01 -6.64
N ALA A 242 -30.17 -31.87 -6.17
CA ALA A 242 -30.70 -31.15 -5.01
C ALA A 242 -32.02 -30.39 -5.29
N LYS A 243 -32.45 -30.21 -6.55
CA LYS A 243 -33.82 -29.75 -6.87
C LYS A 243 -34.82 -30.90 -6.81
N ALA A 244 -34.41 -32.08 -7.27
CA ALA A 244 -35.24 -33.29 -7.25
C ALA A 244 -35.39 -33.87 -5.83
N ASP A 245 -34.34 -33.86 -5.01
CA ASP A 245 -34.43 -34.10 -3.56
C ASP A 245 -33.89 -32.90 -2.76
N PRO A 246 -34.78 -31.96 -2.35
CA PRO A 246 -34.37 -30.80 -1.58
C PRO A 246 -33.96 -31.07 -0.13
N LYS A 247 -34.22 -32.28 0.41
CA LYS A 247 -33.97 -32.65 1.81
C LYS A 247 -32.72 -33.51 2.01
N ASN A 248 -32.14 -34.03 0.93
CA ASN A 248 -30.89 -34.78 0.97
C ASN A 248 -29.73 -33.89 1.44
N MET A 249 -29.17 -34.21 2.62
CA MET A 249 -28.08 -33.45 3.21
C MET A 249 -26.74 -33.69 2.50
N ASP A 250 -26.47 -34.91 2.03
CA ASP A 250 -25.21 -35.26 1.36
C ASP A 250 -25.03 -34.49 0.05
N ASN A 251 -26.14 -34.21 -0.66
CA ASN A 251 -26.17 -33.33 -1.83
C ASN A 251 -25.82 -31.88 -1.46
N LEU A 252 -26.32 -31.37 -0.34
CA LEU A 252 -26.04 -30.02 0.14
C LEU A 252 -24.60 -29.87 0.62
N LEU A 253 -24.07 -30.85 1.36
CA LEU A 253 -22.66 -30.87 1.79
C LEU A 253 -21.71 -31.01 0.57
N SER A 254 -22.13 -31.75 -0.46
CA SER A 254 -21.37 -31.83 -1.72
C SER A 254 -21.36 -30.51 -2.49
N LEU A 255 -22.48 -29.77 -2.51
CA LEU A 255 -22.54 -28.41 -3.05
C LEU A 255 -21.69 -27.43 -2.23
N GLU A 256 -21.72 -27.52 -0.89
CA GLU A 256 -20.88 -26.70 -0.01
C GLU A 256 -19.39 -26.88 -0.34
N ASP A 257 -18.90 -28.12 -0.37
CA ASP A 257 -17.52 -28.47 -0.71
C ASP A 257 -17.11 -27.91 -2.09
N LEU A 258 -17.98 -28.04 -3.09
CA LEU A 258 -17.72 -27.56 -4.44
C LEU A 258 -17.75 -26.03 -4.57
N TYR A 259 -18.72 -25.35 -3.95
CA TYR A 259 -18.79 -23.89 -3.94
C TYR A 259 -17.67 -23.27 -3.10
N SER A 260 -17.25 -23.92 -2.02
CA SER A 260 -16.08 -23.54 -1.21
C SER A 260 -14.79 -23.62 -2.04
N LYS A 261 -14.55 -24.75 -2.72
CA LYS A 261 -13.41 -24.94 -3.64
C LYS A 261 -13.39 -23.94 -4.80
N THR A 262 -14.55 -23.59 -5.33
CA THR A 262 -14.68 -22.60 -6.43
C THR A 262 -14.79 -21.14 -5.94
N LYS A 263 -14.78 -20.90 -4.62
CA LYS A 263 -14.96 -19.58 -3.99
C LYS A 263 -16.26 -18.86 -4.39
N ASN A 264 -17.30 -19.63 -4.74
CA ASN A 264 -18.60 -19.11 -5.13
C ASN A 264 -19.46 -18.80 -3.89
N ASN A 265 -19.38 -17.55 -3.41
CA ASN A 265 -20.09 -17.12 -2.21
C ASN A 265 -21.62 -17.17 -2.36
N ASP A 266 -22.18 -16.90 -3.55
CA ASP A 266 -23.64 -16.95 -3.76
C ASP A 266 -24.18 -18.39 -3.70
N GLY A 267 -23.43 -19.33 -4.26
CA GLY A 267 -23.71 -20.77 -4.14
C GLY A 267 -23.60 -21.25 -2.68
N LEU A 268 -22.56 -20.82 -1.96
CA LEU A 268 -22.41 -21.12 -0.52
C LEU A 268 -23.59 -20.56 0.30
N ILE A 269 -23.94 -19.28 0.14
CA ILE A 269 -25.07 -18.64 0.84
C ILE A 269 -26.35 -19.44 0.62
N THR A 270 -26.69 -19.72 -0.64
CA THR A 270 -27.88 -20.49 -1.01
C THR A 270 -27.87 -21.89 -0.41
N THR A 271 -26.71 -22.54 -0.37
CA THR A 271 -26.55 -23.90 0.18
C THR A 271 -26.68 -23.91 1.70
N TYR A 272 -26.01 -22.99 2.41
CA TYR A 272 -26.13 -22.85 3.86
C TYR A 272 -27.55 -22.47 4.29
N GLU A 273 -28.23 -21.57 3.57
CA GLU A 273 -29.65 -21.26 3.83
C GLU A 273 -30.54 -22.49 3.71
N ARG A 274 -30.25 -23.41 2.77
CA ARG A 274 -30.97 -24.68 2.63
C ARG A 274 -30.64 -25.66 3.75
N ILE A 275 -29.38 -25.81 4.12
CA ILE A 275 -28.94 -26.63 5.27
C ILE A 275 -29.64 -26.15 6.55
N LEU A 276 -29.68 -24.84 6.78
CA LEU A 276 -30.32 -24.23 7.97
C LEU A 276 -31.85 -24.36 7.99
N ARG A 277 -32.52 -24.63 6.86
CA ARG A 277 -33.95 -25.01 6.87
C ARG A 277 -34.17 -26.42 7.42
N LEU A 278 -33.17 -27.29 7.30
CA LEU A 278 -33.20 -28.68 7.81
C LEU A 278 -32.65 -28.76 9.24
N ASP A 279 -31.57 -28.04 9.54
CA ASP A 279 -30.95 -27.95 10.86
C ASP A 279 -30.82 -26.49 11.33
N GLN A 280 -31.86 -26.00 12.00
CA GLN A 280 -31.94 -24.63 12.53
C GLN A 280 -31.06 -24.39 13.77
N LYS A 281 -30.40 -25.41 14.32
CA LYS A 281 -29.57 -25.30 15.53
C LYS A 281 -28.07 -25.41 15.22
N ASN A 282 -27.69 -25.38 13.95
CA ASN A 282 -26.30 -25.49 13.54
C ASN A 282 -25.54 -24.15 13.65
N ALA A 283 -24.90 -23.91 14.79
CA ALA A 283 -24.12 -22.69 15.02
C ALA A 283 -22.96 -22.52 14.01
N ASN A 284 -22.30 -23.63 13.65
CA ASN A 284 -21.19 -23.63 12.69
C ASN A 284 -21.65 -23.18 11.29
N VAL A 285 -22.80 -23.68 10.81
CA VAL A 285 -23.35 -23.27 9.52
C VAL A 285 -23.81 -21.80 9.55
N TYR A 286 -24.35 -21.30 10.67
CA TYR A 286 -24.62 -19.86 10.81
C TYR A 286 -23.34 -19.01 10.75
N ASN A 287 -22.25 -19.44 11.38
CA ASN A 287 -20.95 -18.76 11.28
C ASN A 287 -20.41 -18.78 9.84
N ASN A 288 -20.47 -19.93 9.17
CA ASN A 288 -19.97 -20.06 7.79
C ASN A 288 -20.82 -19.28 6.78
N LEU A 289 -22.14 -19.19 6.99
CA LEU A 289 -23.03 -18.29 6.26
C LEU A 289 -22.66 -16.82 6.50
N GLY A 290 -22.37 -16.44 7.75
CA GLY A 290 -21.86 -15.10 8.08
C GLY A 290 -20.56 -14.77 7.37
N TYR A 291 -19.65 -15.74 7.25
CA TYR A 291 -18.40 -15.59 6.51
C TYR A 291 -18.60 -15.44 5.01
N ALA A 292 -19.54 -16.20 4.42
CA ALA A 292 -19.89 -16.07 3.00
C ALA A 292 -20.49 -14.69 2.67
N TYR A 293 -21.41 -14.17 3.49
CA TYR A 293 -21.91 -12.79 3.35
C TYR A 293 -20.82 -11.75 3.55
N PHE A 294 -19.93 -11.92 4.55
CA PHE A 294 -18.80 -11.03 4.80
C PHE A 294 -17.87 -10.95 3.58
N LYS A 295 -17.54 -12.09 2.96
CA LYS A 295 -16.73 -12.13 1.72
C LYS A 295 -17.42 -11.55 0.50
N LYS A 296 -18.75 -11.48 0.49
CA LYS A 296 -19.54 -10.77 -0.52
C LYS A 296 -19.66 -9.26 -0.26
N GLY A 297 -19.35 -8.81 0.97
CA GLY A 297 -19.51 -7.41 1.41
C GLY A 297 -20.88 -7.10 2.03
N ASP A 298 -21.76 -8.10 2.18
CA ASP A 298 -23.10 -7.96 2.76
C ASP A 298 -23.04 -7.90 4.30
N LEU A 299 -22.37 -6.88 4.85
CA LEU A 299 -22.01 -6.78 6.28
C LEU A 299 -23.22 -6.94 7.22
N LYS A 300 -24.39 -6.40 6.86
CA LYS A 300 -25.63 -6.52 7.64
C LYS A 300 -26.15 -7.97 7.73
N MET A 301 -26.01 -8.74 6.65
CA MET A 301 -26.40 -10.16 6.62
C MET A 301 -25.37 -11.01 7.36
N ALA A 302 -24.08 -10.67 7.23
CA ALA A 302 -23.00 -11.29 8.00
C ALA A 302 -23.22 -11.12 9.51
N GLU A 303 -23.46 -9.89 9.98
CA GLU A 303 -23.80 -9.58 11.37
C GLU A 303 -24.99 -10.41 11.87
N GLY A 304 -26.08 -10.45 11.10
CA GLY A 304 -27.28 -11.23 11.44
C GLY A 304 -27.03 -12.73 11.55
N ALA A 305 -26.15 -13.30 10.72
CA ALA A 305 -25.79 -14.71 10.77
C ALA A 305 -24.86 -15.04 11.95
N TYR A 306 -23.82 -14.24 12.21
CA TYR A 306 -22.96 -14.43 13.39
C TYR A 306 -23.72 -14.25 14.72
N ASN A 307 -24.66 -13.30 14.79
CA ASN A 307 -25.51 -13.15 15.97
C ASN A 307 -26.40 -14.38 16.21
N LYS A 308 -26.85 -15.09 15.16
CA LYS A 308 -27.55 -16.38 15.31
C LYS A 308 -26.62 -17.50 15.78
N ALA A 309 -25.39 -17.56 15.26
CA ALA A 309 -24.38 -18.51 15.75
C ALA A 309 -24.09 -18.31 17.25
N LEU A 310 -23.92 -17.05 17.67
CA LEU A 310 -23.70 -16.67 19.08
C LEU A 310 -24.95 -16.83 19.96
N ALA A 311 -26.17 -16.79 19.41
CA ALA A 311 -27.38 -17.12 20.17
C ALA A 311 -27.44 -18.63 20.53
N ILE A 312 -26.80 -19.49 19.74
CA ILE A 312 -26.72 -20.94 19.96
C ILE A 312 -25.49 -21.31 20.80
N ASN A 313 -24.32 -20.74 20.49
CA ASN A 313 -23.09 -20.89 21.29
C ASN A 313 -22.57 -19.51 21.74
N PRO A 314 -23.02 -18.98 22.89
CA PRO A 314 -22.64 -17.65 23.36
C PRO A 314 -21.18 -17.48 23.72
N ASN A 315 -20.44 -18.55 23.97
CA ASN A 315 -19.06 -18.47 24.45
C ASN A 315 -18.03 -18.78 23.36
N ASP A 316 -18.44 -18.89 22.10
CA ASP A 316 -17.54 -19.17 20.99
C ASP A 316 -16.62 -17.97 20.66
N ALA A 317 -15.31 -18.17 20.81
CA ALA A 317 -14.30 -17.15 20.58
C ALA A 317 -14.13 -16.82 19.08
N ASP A 318 -14.30 -17.81 18.20
CA ASP A 318 -14.11 -17.62 16.76
C ASP A 318 -15.32 -16.89 16.16
N PHE A 319 -16.54 -17.22 16.60
CA PHE A 319 -17.75 -16.50 16.16
C PHE A 319 -17.72 -15.04 16.61
N ARG A 320 -17.26 -14.75 17.84
CA ARG A 320 -17.06 -13.37 18.32
C ARG A 320 -15.98 -12.63 17.54
N THR A 321 -14.86 -13.30 17.24
CA THR A 321 -13.78 -12.73 16.42
C THR A 321 -14.26 -12.39 15.00
N ASN A 322 -15.08 -13.26 14.39
CA ASN A 322 -15.64 -13.02 13.07
C ASN A 322 -16.67 -11.88 13.07
N LEU A 323 -17.52 -11.79 14.10
CA LEU A 323 -18.44 -10.66 14.30
C LEU A 323 -17.69 -9.34 14.52
N ALA A 324 -16.61 -9.35 15.31
CA ALA A 324 -15.77 -8.17 15.55
C ALA A 324 -15.18 -7.62 14.24
N LYS A 325 -14.73 -8.50 13.33
CA LYS A 325 -14.26 -8.12 11.98
C LYS A 325 -15.34 -7.51 11.09
N VAL A 326 -16.61 -7.94 11.23
CA VAL A 326 -17.74 -7.27 10.54
C VAL A 326 -17.91 -5.85 11.05
N TYR A 327 -17.87 -5.64 12.36
CA TYR A 327 -17.96 -4.31 12.95
C TYR A 327 -16.77 -3.43 12.59
N GLU A 328 -15.56 -3.98 12.54
CA GLU A 328 -14.32 -3.32 12.10
C GLU A 328 -14.42 -2.84 10.65
N GLN A 329 -14.81 -3.72 9.71
CA GLN A 329 -15.00 -3.34 8.30
C GLN A 329 -16.15 -2.33 8.12
N ASN A 330 -17.18 -2.38 8.95
CA ASN A 330 -18.27 -1.39 8.99
C ASN A 330 -17.89 -0.10 9.76
N LYS A 331 -16.63 0.05 10.21
CA LYS A 331 -16.12 1.16 11.04
C LYS A 331 -16.87 1.40 12.36
N ASN A 332 -17.62 0.41 12.84
CA ASN A 332 -18.29 0.41 14.13
C ASN A 332 -17.32 -0.06 15.23
N TYR A 333 -16.25 0.72 15.43
CA TYR A 333 -15.18 0.42 16.37
C TYR A 333 -15.69 0.12 17.80
N PRO A 334 -16.71 0.81 18.37
CA PRO A 334 -17.22 0.49 19.70
C PRO A 334 -17.75 -0.94 19.86
N GLN A 335 -18.44 -1.50 18.85
CA GLN A 335 -18.90 -2.90 18.92
C GLN A 335 -17.77 -3.88 18.59
N ALA A 336 -16.86 -3.53 17.67
CA ALA A 336 -15.67 -4.36 17.41
C ALA A 336 -14.82 -4.55 18.68
N ILE A 337 -14.49 -3.44 19.37
CA ILE A 337 -13.78 -3.45 20.65
C ILE A 337 -14.51 -4.31 21.69
N LYS A 338 -15.83 -4.13 21.83
CA LYS A 338 -16.64 -4.88 22.79
C LYS A 338 -16.60 -6.39 22.56
N GLU A 339 -16.62 -6.86 21.32
CA GLU A 339 -16.52 -8.28 21.01
C GLU A 339 -15.08 -8.80 21.14
N TYR A 340 -14.07 -8.04 20.71
CA TYR A 340 -12.66 -8.40 20.91
C TYR A 340 -12.27 -8.48 22.41
N GLU A 341 -12.70 -7.55 23.26
CA GLU A 341 -12.43 -7.61 24.70
C GLU A 341 -13.09 -8.83 25.38
N LYS A 342 -14.25 -9.31 24.88
CA LYS A 342 -14.82 -10.58 25.34
C LYS A 342 -13.94 -11.77 24.94
N VAL A 343 -13.47 -11.82 23.69
CA VAL A 343 -12.53 -12.88 23.23
C VAL A 343 -11.26 -12.86 24.08
N TYR A 344 -10.73 -11.67 24.40
CA TYR A 344 -9.59 -11.54 25.31
C TYR A 344 -9.91 -12.04 26.73
N SER A 345 -11.10 -11.72 27.28
CA SER A 345 -11.48 -12.17 28.62
C SER A 345 -11.54 -13.70 28.76
N GLN A 346 -11.83 -14.40 27.66
CA GLN A 346 -11.83 -15.87 27.58
C GLN A 346 -10.42 -16.44 27.43
N ASN A 347 -9.54 -15.77 26.69
CA ASN A 347 -8.13 -16.16 26.54
C ASN A 347 -7.18 -14.93 26.60
N PRO A 348 -6.73 -14.53 27.82
CA PRO A 348 -5.86 -13.37 27.99
C PRO A 348 -4.44 -13.52 27.39
N ARG A 349 -4.11 -14.69 26.81
CA ARG A 349 -2.85 -14.94 26.08
C ARG A 349 -2.99 -14.76 24.57
N ASN A 350 -4.19 -14.44 24.06
CA ASN A 350 -4.41 -14.23 22.62
C ASN A 350 -3.88 -12.85 22.18
N LYS A 351 -2.63 -12.85 21.70
CA LYS A 351 -1.93 -11.65 21.20
C LYS A 351 -2.62 -11.00 20.00
N ASN A 352 -3.20 -11.79 19.09
CA ASN A 352 -3.82 -11.28 17.87
C ASN A 352 -4.99 -10.34 18.17
N VAL A 353 -5.72 -10.63 19.26
CA VAL A 353 -6.80 -9.77 19.76
C VAL A 353 -6.27 -8.47 20.35
N LEU A 354 -5.11 -8.49 21.04
CA LEU A 354 -4.47 -7.27 21.54
C LEU A 354 -3.96 -6.38 20.40
N TYR A 355 -3.41 -6.95 19.33
CA TYR A 355 -3.05 -6.19 18.13
C TYR A 355 -4.29 -5.54 17.49
N ALA A 356 -5.37 -6.28 17.27
CA ALA A 356 -6.62 -5.70 16.75
C ALA A 356 -7.20 -4.60 17.67
N LEU A 357 -7.10 -4.76 18.99
CA LEU A 357 -7.51 -3.72 19.95
C LEU A 357 -6.61 -2.48 19.90
N ILE A 358 -5.29 -2.63 19.70
CA ILE A 358 -4.36 -1.50 19.47
C ILE A 358 -4.81 -0.69 18.25
N ASP A 359 -5.07 -1.35 17.12
CA ASP A 359 -5.50 -0.68 15.88
C ASP A 359 -6.84 0.05 16.07
N LEU A 360 -7.80 -0.58 16.76
CA LEU A 360 -9.12 -0.01 17.03
C LEU A 360 -9.10 1.16 18.02
N TYR A 361 -8.37 1.05 19.13
CA TYR A 361 -8.23 2.15 20.08
C TYR A 361 -7.42 3.30 19.46
N GLY A 362 -6.42 3.00 18.62
CA GLY A 362 -5.69 3.99 17.82
C GLY A 362 -6.60 4.73 16.83
N ALA A 363 -7.40 4.02 16.04
CA ALA A 363 -8.37 4.61 15.10
C ALA A 363 -9.45 5.44 15.81
N LYS A 364 -9.86 5.05 17.02
CA LYS A 364 -10.77 5.80 17.89
C LYS A 364 -10.11 7.01 18.58
N LYS A 365 -8.77 7.08 18.59
CA LYS A 365 -7.96 8.02 19.39
C LYS A 365 -8.21 7.90 20.91
N ASP A 366 -8.45 6.67 21.37
CA ASP A 366 -8.71 6.32 22.76
C ASP A 366 -7.38 5.97 23.45
N THR A 367 -6.58 7.01 23.72
CA THR A 367 -5.18 6.90 24.15
C THR A 367 -4.99 6.10 25.44
N ASP A 368 -5.92 6.19 26.39
CA ASP A 368 -5.81 5.50 27.68
C ASP A 368 -5.98 3.99 27.54
N ASN A 369 -6.97 3.55 26.76
CA ASN A 369 -7.14 2.13 26.49
C ASN A 369 -6.06 1.58 25.55
N LEU A 370 -5.55 2.41 24.63
CA LEU A 370 -4.40 2.08 23.79
C LEU A 370 -3.15 1.77 24.64
N ILE A 371 -2.79 2.66 25.58
CA ILE A 371 -1.68 2.47 26.53
C ILE A 371 -1.83 1.16 27.31
N ASN A 372 -2.99 0.93 27.95
CA ASN A 372 -3.28 -0.30 28.69
C ASN A 372 -3.19 -1.56 27.79
N THR A 373 -3.58 -1.47 26.52
CA THR A 373 -3.50 -2.59 25.58
C THR A 373 -2.04 -2.90 25.19
N TYR A 374 -1.20 -1.89 25.00
CA TYR A 374 0.26 -2.08 24.86
C TYR A 374 0.88 -2.71 26.12
N GLU A 375 0.53 -2.25 27.32
CA GLU A 375 0.99 -2.85 28.58
C GLU A 375 0.54 -4.32 28.74
N ARG A 376 -0.69 -4.65 28.34
CA ARG A 376 -1.20 -6.03 28.28
C ARG A 376 -0.41 -6.89 27.29
N LEU A 377 -0.04 -6.35 26.13
CA LEU A 377 0.73 -7.06 25.11
C LEU A 377 2.19 -7.25 25.51
N LEU A 378 2.82 -6.25 26.13
CA LEU A 378 4.18 -6.31 26.67
C LEU A 378 4.34 -7.37 27.77
N LYS A 379 3.30 -7.67 28.55
CA LYS A 379 3.29 -8.83 29.47
C LYS A 379 3.43 -10.18 28.76
N LEU A 380 3.01 -10.27 27.49
CA LEU A 380 3.15 -11.45 26.63
C LEU A 380 4.39 -11.38 25.71
N GLU A 381 4.96 -10.20 25.52
CA GLU A 381 6.12 -9.91 24.65
C GLU A 381 7.19 -9.02 25.33
N PRO A 382 7.71 -9.39 26.51
CA PRO A 382 8.58 -8.51 27.32
C PRO A 382 9.96 -8.24 26.71
N LYS A 383 10.27 -8.82 25.54
CA LYS A 383 11.51 -8.61 24.78
C LYS A 383 11.30 -7.89 23.44
N ASN A 384 10.09 -7.42 23.15
CA ASN A 384 9.78 -6.72 21.91
C ASN A 384 10.06 -5.21 22.05
N ALA A 385 11.24 -4.78 21.61
CA ALA A 385 11.71 -3.39 21.70
C ALA A 385 10.78 -2.41 20.97
N THR A 386 10.20 -2.82 19.84
CA THR A 386 9.28 -1.97 19.05
C THR A 386 8.01 -1.62 19.81
N LEU A 387 7.44 -2.56 20.59
CA LEU A 387 6.27 -2.28 21.42
C LEU A 387 6.58 -1.27 22.53
N TYR A 388 7.76 -1.37 23.16
CA TYR A 388 8.23 -0.38 24.14
C TYR A 388 8.45 1.01 23.50
N ASN A 389 9.01 1.07 22.29
CA ASN A 389 9.16 2.32 21.56
C ASN A 389 7.80 2.96 21.25
N ASN A 390 6.84 2.18 20.77
CA ASN A 390 5.52 2.67 20.40
C ASN A 390 4.73 3.14 21.64
N LEU A 391 4.77 2.39 22.74
CA LEU A 391 4.22 2.82 24.03
C LEU A 391 4.88 4.13 24.51
N GLY A 392 6.21 4.22 24.40
CA GLY A 392 6.98 5.40 24.74
C GLY A 392 6.56 6.64 23.94
N PHE A 393 6.40 6.50 22.62
CA PHE A 393 5.89 7.55 21.75
C PHE A 393 4.48 8.01 22.17
N ILE A 394 3.56 7.09 22.41
CA ILE A 394 2.17 7.42 22.80
C ILE A 394 2.13 8.15 24.15
N CYS A 395 2.91 7.71 25.13
CA CYS A 395 3.06 8.39 26.42
C CYS A 395 3.69 9.78 26.27
N ARG A 396 4.65 9.95 25.35
CA ARG A 396 5.30 11.24 25.04
C ARG A 396 4.30 12.25 24.45
N GLU A 397 3.49 11.85 23.47
CA GLU A 397 2.41 12.71 22.92
C GLU A 397 1.40 13.14 23.99
N LYS A 398 1.11 12.25 24.96
CA LYS A 398 0.27 12.55 26.14
C LYS A 398 1.01 13.38 27.22
N LYS A 399 2.32 13.62 27.06
CA LYS A 399 3.20 14.28 28.03
C LYS A 399 3.34 13.55 29.38
N GLU A 400 3.11 12.24 29.39
CA GLU A 400 3.42 11.35 30.53
C GLU A 400 4.92 10.99 30.50
N TRP A 401 5.77 12.01 30.70
CA TRP A 401 7.21 11.95 30.45
C TRP A 401 7.93 10.78 31.10
N ASP A 402 7.63 10.46 32.37
CA ASP A 402 8.36 9.40 33.08
C ASP A 402 8.03 8.00 32.53
N LYS A 403 6.77 7.72 32.17
CA LYS A 403 6.41 6.46 31.48
C LYS A 403 6.97 6.39 30.06
N ALA A 404 6.99 7.53 29.36
CA ALA A 404 7.56 7.63 28.03
C ALA A 404 9.05 7.28 28.04
N ILE A 405 9.80 7.90 28.96
CA ILE A 405 11.22 7.66 29.20
C ILE A 405 11.47 6.21 29.63
N GLU A 406 10.74 5.68 30.61
CA GLU A 406 10.90 4.29 31.06
C GLU A 406 10.72 3.28 29.91
N SER A 407 9.69 3.48 29.10
CA SER A 407 9.42 2.62 27.94
C SER A 407 10.53 2.72 26.89
N LEU A 408 10.95 3.94 26.53
CA LEU A 408 12.03 4.17 25.57
C LEU A 408 13.39 3.64 26.07
N GLN A 409 13.67 3.73 27.37
CA GLN A 409 14.83 3.10 28.00
C GLN A 409 14.80 1.57 27.85
N GLN A 410 13.65 0.90 28.02
CA GLN A 410 13.57 -0.54 27.76
C GLN A 410 13.78 -0.87 26.27
N ALA A 411 13.27 -0.05 25.34
CA ALA A 411 13.51 -0.23 23.90
C ALA A 411 15.01 -0.15 23.57
N VAL A 412 15.71 0.88 24.05
CA VAL A 412 17.17 1.03 23.90
C VAL A 412 17.93 -0.11 24.58
N LYS A 413 17.52 -0.53 25.79
CA LYS A 413 18.16 -1.65 26.50
C LYS A 413 18.04 -2.99 25.77
N LEU A 414 16.90 -3.24 25.12
CA LEU A 414 16.66 -4.45 24.33
C LEU A 414 17.38 -4.43 22.98
N SER A 415 17.55 -3.25 22.38
CA SER A 415 18.19 -3.06 21.06
C SER A 415 19.18 -1.88 21.07
N PRO A 416 20.33 -1.97 21.78
CA PRO A 416 21.21 -0.82 22.05
C PRO A 416 21.98 -0.28 20.83
N LYS A 417 21.92 -0.99 19.71
CA LYS A 417 22.48 -0.56 18.41
C LYS A 417 21.43 0.02 17.46
N ASP A 418 20.15 0.01 17.84
CA ASP A 418 19.11 0.68 17.06
C ASP A 418 19.14 2.18 17.35
N SER A 419 19.62 2.95 16.37
CA SER A 419 19.69 4.41 16.48
C SER A 419 18.29 5.05 16.56
N THR A 420 17.25 4.39 16.08
CA THR A 420 15.86 4.91 16.08
C THR A 420 15.35 5.10 17.49
N PHE A 421 15.50 4.07 18.33
CA PHE A 421 15.06 4.11 19.73
C PHE A 421 15.86 5.11 20.56
N ARG A 422 17.16 5.26 20.27
CA ARG A 422 18.00 6.28 20.92
C ARG A 422 17.61 7.70 20.55
N LYS A 423 17.32 7.98 19.27
CA LYS A 423 16.81 9.30 18.85
C LYS A 423 15.45 9.61 19.49
N ALA A 424 14.56 8.61 19.58
CA ALA A 424 13.28 8.75 20.27
C ALA A 424 13.46 9.06 21.78
N LEU A 425 14.36 8.34 22.47
CA LEU A 425 14.68 8.58 23.88
C LEU A 425 15.31 9.97 24.11
N ALA A 426 16.30 10.36 23.29
CA ALA A 426 16.95 11.67 23.37
C ALA A 426 15.95 12.83 23.19
N THR A 427 15.07 12.72 22.18
CA THR A 427 14.01 13.71 21.93
C THR A 427 12.99 13.74 23.08
N CYS A 428 12.63 12.58 23.66
CA CYS A 428 11.75 12.53 24.83
C CYS A 428 12.38 13.21 26.06
N TYR A 429 13.69 13.03 26.31
CA TYR A 429 14.40 13.76 27.37
C TYR A 429 14.44 15.28 27.09
N TYR A 430 14.67 15.68 25.85
CA TYR A 430 14.68 17.10 25.45
C TYR A 430 13.33 17.78 25.70
N GLU A 431 12.24 17.17 25.25
CA GLU A 431 10.87 17.65 25.45
C GLU A 431 10.46 17.66 26.93
N ALA A 432 10.88 16.66 27.70
CA ALA A 432 10.70 16.61 29.16
C ALA A 432 11.59 17.59 29.94
N GLY A 433 12.47 18.35 29.27
CA GLY A 433 13.39 19.30 29.90
C GLY A 433 14.59 18.68 30.62
N LYS A 434 14.78 17.36 30.51
CA LYS A 434 15.90 16.59 31.10
C LYS A 434 17.15 16.73 30.20
N ARG A 435 17.73 17.94 30.22
CA ARG A 435 18.74 18.40 29.22
C ARG A 435 20.05 17.61 29.24
N ASN A 436 20.52 17.15 30.40
CA ASN A 436 21.80 16.46 30.49
C ASN A 436 21.68 15.04 29.90
N GLU A 437 20.55 14.39 30.17
CA GLU A 437 20.18 13.09 29.64
C GLU A 437 19.95 13.14 28.13
N ALA A 438 19.32 14.22 27.63
CA ALA A 438 19.18 14.48 26.19
C ALA A 438 20.54 14.66 25.49
N VAL A 439 21.49 15.40 26.09
CA VAL A 439 22.87 15.52 25.56
C VAL A 439 23.51 14.13 25.44
N ASN A 440 23.46 13.32 26.51
CA ASN A 440 24.09 12.00 26.53
C ASN A 440 23.50 11.07 25.47
N GLU A 441 22.16 11.00 25.33
CA GLU A 441 21.54 10.14 24.31
C GLU A 441 21.72 10.67 22.88
N TYR A 442 21.83 11.98 22.67
CA TYR A 442 22.23 12.52 21.38
C TYR A 442 23.70 12.21 21.05
N GLU A 443 24.61 12.24 22.03
CA GLU A 443 26.00 11.78 21.85
C GLU A 443 26.07 10.28 21.54
N ASP A 444 25.33 9.44 22.27
CA ASP A 444 25.22 7.99 22.02
C ASP A 444 24.61 7.69 20.64
N PHE A 445 23.53 8.38 20.24
CA PHE A 445 22.95 8.27 18.90
C PHE A 445 23.97 8.65 17.81
N LEU A 446 24.67 9.77 18.02
CA LEU A 446 25.71 10.25 17.11
C LEU A 446 26.94 9.33 17.05
N SER A 447 27.18 8.47 18.04
CA SER A 447 28.20 7.41 17.94
C SER A 447 27.83 6.34 16.89
N LEU A 448 26.52 6.10 16.67
CA LEU A 448 25.98 5.17 15.67
C LEU A 448 25.74 5.84 14.31
N LYS A 449 25.41 7.15 14.32
CA LYS A 449 25.13 7.96 13.13
C LYS A 449 25.95 9.28 13.17
N PRO A 450 27.28 9.24 12.91
CA PRO A 450 28.16 10.40 13.12
C PRO A 450 27.80 11.67 12.35
N ASN A 451 27.11 11.52 11.21
CA ASN A 451 26.80 12.60 10.28
C ASN A 451 25.30 12.94 10.24
N ASP A 452 24.50 12.58 11.26
CA ASP A 452 23.10 12.98 11.35
C ASP A 452 23.00 14.49 11.63
N ARG A 453 22.81 15.26 10.55
CA ARG A 453 22.75 16.72 10.54
C ARG A 453 21.76 17.28 11.57
N GLU A 454 20.54 16.73 11.60
CA GLU A 454 19.47 17.20 12.49
C GLU A 454 19.89 17.07 13.96
N THR A 455 20.42 15.92 14.36
CA THR A 455 20.85 15.68 15.74
C THR A 455 22.08 16.50 16.11
N LEU A 456 23.01 16.75 15.18
CA LEU A 456 24.13 17.67 15.41
C LEU A 456 23.64 19.09 15.73
N TYR A 457 22.65 19.61 15.01
CA TYR A 457 22.07 20.92 15.31
C TYR A 457 21.26 20.94 16.62
N ALA A 458 20.49 19.90 16.92
CA ALA A 458 19.77 19.77 18.19
C ALA A 458 20.74 19.75 19.39
N LEU A 459 21.83 18.98 19.28
CA LEU A 459 22.89 18.94 20.28
C LEU A 459 23.60 20.30 20.41
N ALA A 460 23.89 20.97 19.30
CA ALA A 460 24.54 22.29 19.32
C ALA A 460 23.70 23.36 20.05
N ASP A 461 22.39 23.43 19.78
CA ASP A 461 21.48 24.34 20.47
C ASP A 461 21.36 24.02 21.97
N LEU A 462 21.31 22.73 22.32
CA LEU A 462 21.25 22.27 23.71
C LEU A 462 22.52 22.63 24.50
N LEU A 463 23.71 22.40 23.92
CA LEU A 463 25.01 22.77 24.50
C LEU A 463 25.18 24.30 24.58
N LYS A 464 24.69 25.06 23.59
CA LYS A 464 24.66 26.52 23.61
C LYS A 464 23.81 27.03 24.77
N LYS A 465 22.62 26.43 25.01
CA LYS A 465 21.75 26.74 26.16
C LYS A 465 22.36 26.35 27.51
N GLN A 466 23.21 25.32 27.56
CA GLN A 466 23.99 24.94 28.74
C GLN A 466 25.27 25.76 28.94
N ASN A 467 25.68 26.56 27.94
CA ASN A 467 26.96 27.28 27.90
C ASN A 467 28.20 26.34 27.96
N ASP A 468 28.06 25.07 27.55
CA ASP A 468 29.21 24.15 27.39
C ASP A 468 29.92 24.45 26.06
N LYS A 469 30.75 25.49 26.09
CA LYS A 469 31.53 25.94 24.94
C LYS A 469 32.49 24.86 24.43
N ARG A 470 33.01 23.97 25.30
CA ARG A 470 34.01 22.96 24.93
C ARG A 470 33.39 21.85 24.10
N LYS A 471 32.25 21.29 24.53
CA LYS A 471 31.51 20.33 23.71
C LYS A 471 30.98 20.97 22.43
N LEU A 472 30.51 22.23 22.50
CA LEU A 472 29.92 22.92 21.36
C LEU A 472 30.91 23.14 20.20
N VAL A 473 32.18 23.45 20.49
CA VAL A 473 33.26 23.52 19.49
C VAL A 473 33.34 22.23 18.68
N ASN A 474 33.47 21.07 19.34
CA ASN A 474 33.56 19.77 18.69
C ASN A 474 32.33 19.45 17.81
N VAL A 475 31.14 19.92 18.20
CA VAL A 475 29.89 19.73 17.43
C VAL A 475 29.86 20.64 16.19
N TYR A 476 30.29 21.90 16.30
CA TYR A 476 30.43 22.78 15.14
C TYR A 476 31.49 22.32 14.15
N GLU A 477 32.66 21.83 14.62
CA GLU A 477 33.67 21.20 13.75
C GLU A 477 33.07 20.02 12.96
N ARG A 478 32.28 19.16 13.61
CA ARG A 478 31.58 18.05 12.94
C ARG A 478 30.53 18.52 11.94
N ILE A 479 29.79 19.59 12.24
CA ILE A 479 28.85 20.21 11.29
C ILE A 479 29.60 20.75 10.07
N LEU A 480 30.74 21.44 10.26
CA LEU A 480 31.58 21.93 9.16
C LEU A 480 32.24 20.83 8.34
N GLY A 481 32.47 19.64 8.93
CA GLY A 481 32.88 18.45 8.19
C GLY A 481 31.84 17.95 7.17
N ILE A 482 30.55 18.23 7.41
CA ILE A 482 29.43 17.89 6.53
C ILE A 482 29.06 19.08 5.63
N GLU A 483 29.11 20.29 6.18
CA GLU A 483 28.73 21.55 5.54
C GLU A 483 29.93 22.54 5.47
N PRO A 484 30.99 22.24 4.69
CA PRO A 484 32.24 23.02 4.69
C PRO A 484 32.13 24.45 4.15
N LYS A 485 30.94 24.85 3.70
CA LYS A 485 30.58 26.21 3.23
C LYS A 485 29.62 26.93 4.17
N ASN A 486 29.33 26.41 5.36
CA ASN A 486 28.42 27.04 6.32
C ASN A 486 29.10 28.20 7.05
N HIS A 487 29.09 29.38 6.43
CA HIS A 487 29.66 30.62 6.97
C HIS A 487 29.06 31.05 8.33
N VAL A 488 27.84 30.63 8.66
CA VAL A 488 27.21 30.90 9.96
C VAL A 488 27.87 30.08 11.06
N VAL A 489 28.12 28.79 10.79
CA VAL A 489 28.82 27.91 11.75
C VAL A 489 30.30 28.28 11.86
N GLU A 490 30.97 28.67 10.77
CA GLU A 490 32.34 29.21 10.82
C GLU A 490 32.45 30.44 11.74
N ASN A 491 31.59 31.46 11.57
CA ASN A 491 31.60 32.62 12.46
C ASN A 491 31.24 32.26 13.91
N ASN A 492 30.26 31.39 14.13
CA ASN A 492 29.86 30.98 15.48
C ASN A 492 30.96 30.17 16.19
N LEU A 493 31.73 29.37 15.46
CA LEU A 493 32.91 28.66 15.96
C LEU A 493 34.03 29.65 16.31
N ALA A 494 34.31 30.61 15.43
CA ALA A 494 35.29 31.66 15.69
C ALA A 494 34.99 32.49 16.96
N VAL A 495 33.71 32.84 17.18
CA VAL A 495 33.26 33.54 18.41
C VAL A 495 33.47 32.67 19.66
N LEU A 496 33.27 31.36 19.56
CA LEU A 496 33.53 30.44 20.68
C LEU A 496 35.03 30.31 20.97
N ASP A 497 35.87 30.18 19.95
CA ASP A 497 37.32 30.04 20.13
C ASP A 497 37.97 31.32 20.69
N ASP A 498 37.61 32.53 20.24
CA ASP A 498 38.09 33.78 20.88
C ASP A 498 37.59 33.87 22.33
N ALA A 499 36.33 33.49 22.59
CA ALA A 499 35.79 33.43 23.96
C ALA A 499 36.40 32.31 24.83
N LEU A 500 37.17 31.38 24.25
CA LEU A 500 38.00 30.38 24.92
C LEU A 500 39.49 30.78 24.96
N GLY A 501 39.87 31.91 24.35
CA GLY A 501 41.25 32.42 24.27
C GLY A 501 42.10 31.84 23.13
N LYS A 502 41.53 30.98 22.28
CA LYS A 502 42.15 30.37 21.09
C LYS A 502 42.09 31.32 19.89
N ARG A 503 42.84 32.43 19.97
CA ARG A 503 42.61 33.56 19.07
C ARG A 503 43.13 33.38 17.64
N GLU A 504 44.18 32.59 17.43
CA GLU A 504 44.68 32.34 16.06
C GLU A 504 43.77 31.36 15.30
N GLU A 505 43.19 30.37 16.00
CA GLU A 505 42.13 29.50 15.50
C GLU A 505 40.88 30.33 15.16
N ALA A 506 40.45 31.22 16.06
CA ALA A 506 39.35 32.14 15.82
C ALA A 506 39.58 33.03 14.57
N LEU A 507 40.78 33.62 14.40
CA LEU A 507 41.11 34.38 13.19
C LEU A 507 40.98 33.54 11.91
N THR A 508 41.36 32.27 11.96
CA THR A 508 41.27 31.35 10.82
C THR A 508 39.80 31.12 10.43
N HIS A 509 38.94 30.85 11.41
CA HIS A 509 37.50 30.67 11.20
C HIS A 509 36.79 31.98 10.79
N TYR A 510 37.12 33.13 11.39
CA TYR A 510 36.57 34.43 10.95
C TYR A 510 36.93 34.77 9.50
N ARG A 511 38.20 34.58 9.11
CA ARG A 511 38.65 34.81 7.73
C ARG A 511 37.96 33.87 6.74
N LYS A 512 37.66 32.63 7.14
CA LYS A 512 36.91 31.65 6.31
C LYS A 512 35.42 31.96 6.24
N ALA A 513 34.79 32.40 7.34
CA ALA A 513 33.42 32.89 7.33
C ALA A 513 33.27 34.10 6.39
N LEU A 514 34.24 35.02 6.42
CA LEU A 514 34.25 36.20 5.57
C LEU A 514 34.59 35.88 4.10
N SER A 515 35.45 34.90 3.80
CA SER A 515 35.70 34.50 2.40
C SER A 515 34.48 33.82 1.75
N LEU A 516 33.60 33.22 2.55
CA LEU A 516 32.31 32.67 2.12
C LEU A 516 31.18 33.72 2.06
N ALA A 517 31.24 34.77 2.88
CA ALA A 517 30.23 35.83 2.97
C ALA A 517 30.89 37.22 3.16
N PRO A 518 31.52 37.79 2.11
CA PRO A 518 32.42 38.96 2.23
C PRO A 518 31.74 40.26 2.64
N GLU A 519 30.45 40.42 2.33
CA GLU A 519 29.67 41.62 2.63
C GLU A 519 29.01 41.60 4.02
N ASN A 520 29.26 40.56 4.83
CA ASN A 520 28.67 40.44 6.15
C ASN A 520 29.39 41.35 7.17
N ASN A 521 28.83 42.53 7.40
CA ASN A 521 29.34 43.52 8.36
C ASN A 521 29.55 42.97 9.78
N GLU A 522 28.70 42.06 10.26
CA GLU A 522 28.84 41.48 11.60
C GLU A 522 30.09 40.59 11.69
N TYR A 523 30.39 39.81 10.64
CA TYR A 523 31.58 38.97 10.59
C TYR A 523 32.85 39.83 10.52
N GLN A 524 32.80 40.94 9.79
CA GLN A 524 33.89 41.93 9.77
C GLN A 524 34.09 42.58 11.15
N LYS A 525 33.01 43.00 11.84
CA LYS A 525 33.08 43.54 13.22
C LYS A 525 33.69 42.51 14.20
N ASN A 526 33.24 41.25 14.16
CA ASN A 526 33.79 40.20 15.02
C ASN A 526 35.28 39.93 14.75
N LEU A 527 35.70 39.89 13.49
CA LEU A 527 37.10 39.77 13.09
C LEU A 527 37.95 40.94 13.61
N ALA A 528 37.47 42.18 13.43
CA ALA A 528 38.18 43.38 13.87
C ALA A 528 38.34 43.43 15.40
N GLN A 529 37.30 43.08 16.16
CA GLN A 529 37.35 42.96 17.63
C GLN A 529 38.34 41.86 18.08
N CYS A 530 38.42 40.73 17.36
CA CYS A 530 39.41 39.69 17.64
C CYS A 530 40.84 40.19 17.40
N LEU A 531 41.09 40.87 16.27
CA LEU A 531 42.39 41.47 15.95
C LEU A 531 42.82 42.52 16.98
N GLU A 532 41.87 43.34 17.44
CA GLU A 532 42.07 44.34 18.49
C GLU A 532 42.48 43.69 19.83
N ARG A 533 41.77 42.64 20.25
CA ARG A 533 42.10 41.84 21.46
C ARG A 533 43.46 41.15 21.38
N MET A 534 43.96 40.91 20.16
CA MET A 534 45.30 40.37 19.91
C MET A 534 46.38 41.46 19.77
N GLY A 535 46.02 42.74 19.82
CA GLY A 535 46.94 43.86 19.61
C GLY A 535 47.36 44.06 18.14
N LYS A 536 46.73 43.38 17.18
CA LYS A 536 46.97 43.51 15.73
C LYS A 536 46.27 44.76 15.18
N MET A 537 46.64 45.93 15.72
CA MET A 537 45.89 47.20 15.57
C MET A 537 45.74 47.65 14.11
N ASN A 538 46.77 47.52 13.29
CA ASN A 538 46.70 47.94 11.88
C ASN A 538 45.74 47.05 11.06
N GLU A 539 45.77 45.73 11.27
CA GLU A 539 44.81 44.81 10.65
C GLU A 539 43.38 45.11 11.13
N ALA A 540 43.19 45.40 12.41
CA ALA A 540 41.87 45.78 12.96
C ALA A 540 41.34 47.07 12.31
N ILE A 541 42.20 48.08 12.13
CA ILE A 541 41.87 49.32 11.40
C ILE A 541 41.42 49.01 9.97
N GLU A 542 42.17 48.20 9.22
CA GLU A 542 41.82 47.83 7.84
C GLU A 542 40.47 47.11 7.73
N VAL A 543 40.12 46.27 8.71
CA VAL A 543 38.84 45.55 8.72
C VAL A 543 37.69 46.49 9.11
N TYR A 544 37.82 47.31 10.16
CA TYR A 544 36.78 48.30 10.50
C TYR A 544 36.60 49.36 9.40
N GLU A 545 37.66 49.75 8.66
CA GLU A 545 37.53 50.65 7.51
C GLU A 545 36.69 50.03 6.39
N LYS A 546 36.71 48.70 6.19
CA LYS A 546 35.81 47.99 5.26
C LYS A 546 34.37 47.96 5.77
N VAL A 547 34.14 47.78 7.08
CA VAL A 547 32.79 47.91 7.67
C VAL A 547 32.20 49.28 7.35
N LEU A 548 33.00 50.35 7.44
CA LEU A 548 32.55 51.71 7.13
C LEU A 548 32.46 52.03 5.63
N GLN A 549 33.04 51.22 4.73
CA GLN A 549 32.74 51.31 3.29
C GLN A 549 31.34 50.78 2.98
N LEU A 550 30.90 49.73 3.68
CA LEU A 550 29.58 49.11 3.51
C LEU A 550 28.49 49.81 4.32
N ASN A 551 28.81 50.27 5.54
CA ASN A 551 27.93 51.07 6.39
C ASN A 551 28.68 52.32 6.94
N PRO A 552 28.67 53.44 6.20
CA PRO A 552 29.38 54.68 6.58
C PRO A 552 28.96 55.32 7.90
N HIS A 553 27.87 54.85 8.52
CA HIS A 553 27.29 55.38 9.74
C HIS A 553 27.23 54.36 10.89
N ASP A 554 27.97 53.24 10.83
CA ASP A 554 28.12 52.33 11.99
C ASP A 554 28.90 53.01 13.12
N VAL A 555 28.15 53.57 14.09
CA VAL A 555 28.70 54.31 15.23
C VAL A 555 29.66 53.48 16.07
N ASP A 556 29.40 52.17 16.24
CA ASP A 556 30.30 51.28 17.00
C ASP A 556 31.68 51.18 16.35
N SER A 557 31.73 50.88 15.03
CA SER A 557 32.99 50.77 14.29
C SER A 557 33.71 52.12 14.18
N LEU A 558 32.96 53.22 14.05
CA LEU A 558 33.53 54.58 14.12
C LEU A 558 34.16 54.89 15.49
N ASN A 559 33.54 54.47 16.59
CA ASN A 559 34.11 54.64 17.94
C ASN A 559 35.37 53.78 18.12
N ALA A 560 35.32 52.49 17.73
CA ALA A 560 36.47 51.59 17.80
C ALA A 560 37.65 52.09 16.94
N LEU A 561 37.38 52.55 15.71
CA LEU A 561 38.40 53.19 14.87
C LEU A 561 38.94 54.48 15.48
N SER A 562 38.11 55.30 16.11
CA SER A 562 38.57 56.53 16.77
C SER A 562 39.56 56.20 17.90
N GLU A 563 39.30 55.18 18.71
CA GLU A 563 40.24 54.72 19.74
C GLU A 563 41.53 54.16 19.13
N LEU A 564 41.43 53.35 18.08
CA LEU A 564 42.60 52.83 17.35
C LEU A 564 43.42 53.94 16.68
N TYR A 565 42.81 54.99 16.15
CA TYR A 565 43.50 56.16 15.59
C TYR A 565 44.16 57.03 16.66
N VAL A 566 43.59 57.14 17.87
CA VAL A 566 44.27 57.74 19.02
C VAL A 566 45.53 56.94 19.36
N ARG A 567 45.41 55.61 19.47
CA ARG A 567 46.54 54.71 19.82
C ARG A 567 47.64 54.66 18.76
N THR A 568 47.28 54.80 17.47
CA THR A 568 48.22 54.85 16.34
C THR A 568 48.64 56.28 15.94
N ASN A 569 48.18 57.30 16.67
CA ASN A 569 48.44 58.73 16.42
C ASN A 569 48.03 59.21 14.99
N ASN A 570 47.02 58.58 14.37
CA ASN A 570 46.52 58.94 13.05
C ASN A 570 45.49 60.09 13.13
N LYS A 571 45.99 61.30 13.44
CA LYS A 571 45.16 62.50 13.63
C LYS A 571 44.19 62.79 12.49
N LYS A 572 44.63 62.62 11.22
CA LYS A 572 43.82 62.94 10.04
C LYS A 572 42.59 62.04 9.93
N LYS A 573 42.75 60.72 10.12
CA LYS A 573 41.60 59.80 10.12
C LYS A 573 40.74 59.97 11.38
N LEU A 574 41.34 60.33 12.52
CA LEU A 574 40.61 60.64 13.76
C LEU A 574 39.66 61.85 13.62
N LEU A 575 40.11 62.94 12.99
CA LEU A 575 39.27 64.11 12.69
C LEU A 575 38.03 63.73 11.85
N ASP A 576 38.23 62.93 10.78
CA ASP A 576 37.15 62.45 9.93
C ASP A 576 36.18 61.52 10.69
N ALA A 577 36.69 60.60 11.49
CA ALA A 577 35.87 59.71 12.32
C ALA A 577 35.00 60.49 13.32
N TYR A 578 35.57 61.46 14.05
CA TYR A 578 34.82 62.33 14.96
C TYR A 578 33.76 63.17 14.22
N ARG A 579 34.11 63.76 13.05
CA ARG A 579 33.14 64.48 12.20
C ARG A 579 32.00 63.55 11.72
N LYS A 580 32.29 62.28 11.39
CA LYS A 580 31.27 61.29 10.99
C LYS A 580 30.36 60.86 12.14
N ILE A 581 30.89 60.61 13.33
CA ILE A 581 30.08 60.28 14.53
C ILE A 581 29.15 61.45 14.85
N LEU A 582 29.65 62.69 14.86
CA LEU A 582 28.85 63.89 15.16
C LEU A 582 27.77 64.21 14.10
N LYS A 583 27.86 63.67 12.88
CA LYS A 583 26.76 63.73 11.91
C LYS A 583 25.58 62.84 12.30
N VAL A 584 25.84 61.72 12.98
CA VAL A 584 24.81 60.77 13.45
C VAL A 584 24.33 61.14 14.86
N GLU A 585 25.26 61.57 15.73
CA GLU A 585 25.03 61.86 17.15
C GLU A 585 25.45 63.30 17.51
N PRO A 586 24.74 64.33 17.02
CA PRO A 586 25.16 65.75 17.10
C PRO A 586 25.13 66.37 18.50
N ASN A 587 24.73 65.62 19.53
CA ASN A 587 24.54 66.10 20.90
C ASN A 587 25.57 65.53 21.89
N LYS A 588 26.73 65.05 21.41
CA LYS A 588 27.83 64.55 22.26
C LYS A 588 28.82 65.67 22.61
N ALA A 589 28.60 66.32 23.77
CA ALA A 589 29.43 67.44 24.23
C ALA A 589 30.93 67.10 24.32
N ASP A 590 31.28 65.96 24.94
CA ASP A 590 32.68 65.50 25.07
C ASP A 590 33.35 65.24 23.72
N LEU A 591 32.57 64.84 22.71
CA LEU A 591 33.08 64.56 21.38
C LEU A 591 33.32 65.85 20.59
N HIS A 592 32.48 66.87 20.80
CA HIS A 592 32.73 68.22 20.30
C HIS A 592 34.00 68.84 20.93
N ASP A 593 34.23 68.68 22.24
CA ASP A 593 35.46 69.14 22.89
C ASP A 593 36.71 68.40 22.36
N LYS A 594 36.64 67.07 22.21
CA LYS A 594 37.73 66.26 21.63
C LYS A 594 38.05 66.66 20.18
N LEU A 595 37.04 66.90 19.35
CA LEU A 595 37.22 67.37 17.97
C LEU A 595 37.81 68.78 17.95
N ALA A 596 37.28 69.71 18.75
CA ALA A 596 37.77 71.07 18.85
C ALA A 596 39.23 71.16 19.34
N SER A 597 39.62 70.30 20.29
CA SER A 597 41.01 70.21 20.78
C SER A 597 41.98 69.72 19.71
N LEU A 598 41.55 68.81 18.84
CA LEU A 598 42.37 68.33 17.73
C LEU A 598 42.53 69.40 16.64
N LEU A 599 41.43 70.05 16.24
CA LEU A 599 41.44 71.18 15.29
C LEU A 599 42.29 72.36 15.78
N ALA A 600 42.19 72.71 17.07
CA ALA A 600 42.99 73.77 17.67
C ALA A 600 44.50 73.48 17.67
N LYS A 601 44.91 72.21 17.81
CA LYS A 601 46.31 71.80 17.69
C LYS A 601 46.85 71.92 16.27
N ASP A 602 45.99 71.66 15.29
CA ASP A 602 46.31 71.79 13.87
C ASP A 602 46.07 73.23 13.33
N LYS A 603 45.76 74.19 14.24
CA LYS A 603 45.52 75.63 14.01
C LYS A 603 44.26 75.97 13.19
N GLU A 604 43.32 75.03 13.04
CA GLU A 604 41.97 75.27 12.48
C GLU A 604 41.06 75.94 13.52
N PHE A 605 41.44 77.14 13.98
CA PHE A 605 40.84 77.76 15.17
C PHE A 605 39.35 78.13 15.00
N ASP A 606 38.92 78.58 13.82
CA ASP A 606 37.52 78.98 13.58
C ASP A 606 36.54 77.80 13.68
N GLU A 607 36.94 76.60 13.25
CA GLU A 607 36.15 75.38 13.44
C GLU A 607 36.23 74.88 14.89
N ALA A 608 37.41 74.97 15.51
CA ALA A 608 37.58 74.63 16.92
C ALA A 608 36.65 75.46 17.82
N ILE A 609 36.57 76.78 17.61
CA ILE A 609 35.68 77.70 18.34
C ILE A 609 34.22 77.26 18.21
N LYS A 610 33.74 77.00 16.98
CA LYS A 610 32.35 76.55 16.75
C LYS A 610 32.03 75.26 17.51
N HIS A 611 32.96 74.30 17.54
CA HIS A 611 32.76 73.05 18.25
C HIS A 611 32.86 73.20 19.78
N TYR A 612 33.77 74.03 20.31
CA TYR A 612 33.78 74.36 21.74
C TYR A 612 32.50 75.08 22.18
N GLN A 613 32.04 76.07 21.42
CA GLN A 613 30.77 76.76 21.68
C GLN A 613 29.60 75.76 21.68
N LYS A 614 29.60 74.76 20.78
CA LYS A 614 28.59 73.70 20.77
C LYS A 614 28.70 72.77 21.99
N ALA A 615 29.90 72.40 22.41
CA ALA A 615 30.12 71.62 23.64
C ALA A 615 29.62 72.39 24.89
N ILE A 616 29.90 73.69 24.97
CA ILE A 616 29.42 74.59 26.03
C ILE A 616 27.89 74.74 25.98
N GLN A 617 27.27 74.81 24.80
CA GLN A 617 25.80 74.85 24.67
C GLN A 617 25.17 73.56 25.22
N LEU A 618 25.77 72.41 24.94
CA LEU A 618 25.28 71.09 25.38
C LEU A 618 25.53 70.82 26.87
N ALA A 619 26.61 71.37 27.45
CA ALA A 619 26.94 71.24 28.87
C ALA A 619 27.43 72.57 29.48
N PRO A 620 26.54 73.53 29.77
CA PRO A 620 26.91 74.90 30.16
C PRO A 620 27.71 75.03 31.46
N GLN A 621 27.64 74.02 32.34
CA GLN A 621 28.36 73.96 33.62
C GLN A 621 29.75 73.31 33.51
N SER A 622 30.14 72.80 32.33
CA SER A 622 31.49 72.28 32.10
C SER A 622 32.48 73.44 31.96
N PHE A 623 33.15 73.80 33.05
CA PHE A 623 34.21 74.82 33.01
C PHE A 623 35.41 74.38 32.15
N ALA A 624 35.61 73.07 31.96
CA ALA A 624 36.70 72.53 31.13
C ALA A 624 36.58 72.96 29.65
N PHE A 625 35.38 72.93 29.08
CA PHE A 625 35.16 73.32 27.68
C PHE A 625 35.39 74.82 27.47
N ARG A 626 34.97 75.65 28.43
CA ARG A 626 35.25 77.10 28.45
C ARG A 626 36.73 77.40 28.63
N LEU A 627 37.43 76.65 29.47
CA LEU A 627 38.88 76.79 29.67
C LEU A 627 39.65 76.43 28.40
N ASN A 628 39.26 75.37 27.70
CA ASN A 628 39.83 75.00 26.42
C ASN A 628 39.56 76.07 25.34
N LEU A 629 38.35 76.65 25.29
CA LEU A 629 38.02 77.76 24.40
C LEU A 629 38.83 79.04 24.71
N ALA A 630 38.99 79.39 25.98
CA ALA A 630 39.78 80.55 26.42
C ALA A 630 41.25 80.43 25.96
N ARG A 631 41.85 79.23 26.08
CA ARG A 631 43.19 78.92 25.56
C ARG A 631 43.29 79.04 24.04
N VAL A 632 42.22 78.73 23.29
CA VAL A 632 42.21 78.93 21.82
C VAL A 632 42.22 80.41 21.46
N TYR A 633 41.34 81.20 22.05
CA TYR A 633 41.34 82.66 21.84
C TYR A 633 42.69 83.29 22.24
N GLU A 634 43.30 82.84 23.34
CA GLU A 634 44.62 83.29 23.76
C GLU A 634 45.72 82.93 22.72
N ASN A 635 45.71 81.70 22.20
CA ASN A 635 46.63 81.26 21.15
C ASN A 635 46.45 82.00 19.80
N MET A 636 45.24 82.50 19.52
CA MET A 636 44.96 83.39 18.37
C MET A 636 45.40 84.84 18.62
N GLY A 637 45.68 85.22 19.87
CA GLY A 637 45.91 86.61 20.27
C GLY A 637 44.65 87.44 20.46
N ASP A 638 43.46 86.82 20.43
CA ASP A 638 42.17 87.44 20.75
C ASP A 638 41.98 87.49 22.26
N LEU A 639 42.67 88.46 22.87
CA LEU A 639 42.75 88.57 24.32
C LEU A 639 41.41 88.93 24.97
N GLU A 640 40.52 89.65 24.26
CA GLU A 640 39.24 90.10 24.81
C GLU A 640 38.25 88.95 24.96
N ASN A 641 38.15 88.06 23.95
CA ASN A 641 37.35 86.85 24.06
C ASN A 641 38.00 85.82 25.00
N ALA A 642 39.34 85.70 25.02
CA ALA A 642 40.04 84.86 25.99
C ALA A 642 39.72 85.29 27.44
N LEU A 643 39.86 86.59 27.75
CA LEU A 643 39.54 87.15 29.06
C LEU A 643 38.07 86.93 29.45
N THR A 644 37.16 87.00 28.47
CA THR A 644 35.72 86.77 28.69
C THR A 644 35.45 85.32 29.09
N GLU A 645 36.01 84.34 28.38
CA GLU A 645 35.84 82.93 28.74
C GLU A 645 36.60 82.55 30.02
N TYR A 646 37.80 83.08 30.29
CA TYR A 646 38.46 82.87 31.59
C TYR A 646 37.62 83.43 32.76
N LYS A 647 36.97 84.59 32.60
CA LYS A 647 35.99 85.10 33.60
C LYS A 647 34.80 84.17 33.77
N ALA A 648 34.30 83.57 32.68
CA ALA A 648 33.22 82.58 32.75
C ALA A 648 33.67 81.29 33.46
N VAL A 649 34.89 80.80 33.21
CA VAL A 649 35.50 79.69 33.95
C VAL A 649 35.58 80.00 35.44
N TYR A 650 36.11 81.18 35.82
CA TYR A 650 36.24 81.58 37.22
C TYR A 650 34.87 81.73 37.93
N LYS A 651 33.82 82.14 37.21
CA LYS A 651 32.45 82.20 37.73
C LYS A 651 31.86 80.82 38.04
N ILE A 652 32.21 79.79 37.25
CA ILE A 652 31.75 78.40 37.46
C ILE A 652 32.63 77.69 38.48
N ASN A 653 33.95 77.94 38.46
CA ASN A 653 34.93 77.36 39.36
C ASN A 653 35.92 78.43 39.89
N PRO A 654 35.60 79.09 41.03
CA PRO A 654 36.47 80.10 41.65
C PRO A 654 37.84 79.58 42.12
N GLU A 655 38.00 78.27 42.29
CA GLU A 655 39.28 77.63 42.64
C GLU A 655 40.20 77.37 41.44
N SER A 656 39.76 77.70 40.22
CA SER A 656 40.62 77.63 39.04
C SER A 656 41.75 78.67 39.09
N HIS A 657 42.91 78.26 39.59
CA HIS A 657 44.13 79.06 39.64
C HIS A 657 44.56 79.57 38.25
N GLU A 658 44.45 78.73 37.22
CA GLU A 658 44.77 79.11 35.84
C GLU A 658 43.90 80.27 35.35
N ALA A 659 42.57 80.17 35.54
CA ALA A 659 41.66 81.25 35.16
C ALA A 659 41.92 82.53 35.98
N ARG A 660 42.17 82.40 37.29
CA ARG A 660 42.48 83.54 38.17
C ARG A 660 43.71 84.31 37.69
N ASN A 661 44.78 83.60 37.36
CA ASN A 661 46.03 84.20 36.88
C ASN A 661 45.84 84.80 35.48
N LYS A 662 45.27 84.04 34.53
CA LYS A 662 45.04 84.51 33.16
C LYS A 662 44.12 85.73 33.10
N ILE A 663 43.13 85.86 33.99
CA ILE A 663 42.34 87.09 34.11
C ILE A 663 43.22 88.28 34.46
N HIS A 664 44.16 88.14 35.41
CA HIS A 664 45.06 89.23 35.78
C HIS A 664 46.01 89.59 34.62
N ASP A 665 46.70 88.58 34.06
CA ASP A 665 47.68 88.74 32.99
C ASP A 665 47.07 89.38 31.73
N LEU A 666 45.90 88.90 31.29
CA LEU A 666 45.22 89.41 30.11
C LEU A 666 44.67 90.82 30.31
N ASN A 667 44.18 91.18 31.50
CA ASN A 667 43.78 92.58 31.77
C ASN A 667 44.98 93.54 31.59
N ILE A 668 46.16 93.16 32.08
CA ILE A 668 47.39 93.96 31.93
C ILE A 668 47.80 94.05 30.45
N GLU A 669 47.85 92.93 29.74
CA GLU A 669 48.30 92.90 28.34
C GLU A 669 47.30 93.60 27.39
N ILE A 670 45.98 93.51 27.62
CA ILE A 670 44.97 94.28 26.86
C ILE A 670 45.14 95.78 27.10
N LEU A 671 45.32 96.21 28.35
CA LEU A 671 45.58 97.62 28.67
C LEU A 671 46.87 98.11 28.01
N ARG A 672 47.94 97.30 28.06
CA ARG A 672 49.22 97.58 27.40
C ARG A 672 49.05 97.78 25.89
N ARG A 673 48.36 96.87 25.20
CA ARG A 673 48.08 96.98 23.75
C ARG A 673 47.23 98.19 23.38
N LYS A 674 46.26 98.57 24.23
CA LYS A 674 45.43 99.77 24.02
C LYS A 674 46.16 101.10 24.26
N HIS A 675 47.31 101.09 24.94
CA HIS A 675 48.11 102.28 25.23
C HIS A 675 49.43 102.37 24.42
N VAL A 676 49.55 101.63 23.31
CA VAL A 676 50.67 101.79 22.37
C VAL A 676 50.42 102.99 21.44
N PRO A 677 51.28 104.03 21.42
CA PRO A 677 51.15 105.15 20.48
C PRO A 677 51.42 104.73 19.02
N PRO A 678 50.89 105.44 18.01
CA PRO A 678 51.06 105.09 16.59
C PRO A 678 52.46 105.43 16.02
N ALA A 679 53.53 105.16 16.78
CA ALA A 679 54.91 105.39 16.39
C ALA A 679 55.90 104.44 17.10
N ILE A 680 55.86 103.15 16.75
CA ILE A 680 57.04 102.29 16.46
C ILE A 680 56.55 101.29 15.41
N ARG A 681 56.79 101.61 14.14
CA ARG A 681 56.58 100.71 12.99
C ARG A 681 57.78 100.78 12.04
N ALA A 682 58.96 100.90 12.65
CA ALA A 682 60.29 100.83 12.06
C ALA A 682 61.29 100.54 13.18
N ASP A 683 62.36 99.83 12.82
CA ASP A 683 63.66 99.75 13.50
C ASP A 683 63.72 99.34 14.98
N THR A 684 63.76 98.02 15.18
CA THR A 684 64.97 97.43 15.78
C THR A 684 65.41 96.21 14.97
N THR A 685 66.67 96.22 14.55
CA THR A 685 67.50 95.12 14.01
C THR A 685 67.11 94.46 12.68
N GLU A 686 67.48 95.11 11.57
CA GLU A 686 68.38 94.44 10.61
C GLU A 686 69.79 94.40 11.21
N ASN A 687 70.38 93.21 11.35
CA ASN A 687 71.75 92.86 10.91
C ASN A 687 72.27 91.59 11.59
N THR A 688 72.32 90.49 10.83
CA THR A 688 73.57 89.78 10.55
C THR A 688 73.48 89.21 9.15
N GLU A 689 74.36 89.69 8.27
CA GLU A 689 74.49 89.24 6.89
C GLU A 689 75.11 87.83 6.80
N ALA A 690 75.07 87.29 5.57
CA ALA A 690 76.07 86.38 5.00
C ALA A 690 76.40 85.07 5.75
N ASN A 691 76.01 83.96 5.11
CA ASN A 691 77.06 83.23 4.41
C ASN A 691 76.56 82.64 3.09
N GLN A 692 77.38 82.77 2.05
CA GLN A 692 77.19 82.10 0.76
C GLN A 692 77.80 80.71 0.84
N GLU A 693 77.14 79.70 0.27
CA GLU A 693 77.82 78.63 -0.47
C GLU A 693 76.82 77.94 -1.40
N ALA A 694 77.02 78.15 -2.70
CA ALA A 694 76.70 77.15 -3.72
C ALA A 694 78.01 76.38 -3.98
N PRO A 695 77.98 75.13 -4.47
CA PRO A 695 77.78 74.98 -5.91
C PRO A 695 77.03 73.72 -6.37
N GLU A 696 76.60 73.76 -7.64
CA GLU A 696 76.60 72.66 -8.64
C GLU A 696 75.83 71.34 -8.39
N SER A 697 75.37 70.61 -9.41
CA SER A 697 75.05 70.97 -10.81
C SER A 697 74.21 69.85 -11.45
N ASN A 698 73.60 70.15 -12.61
CA ASN A 698 73.37 69.25 -13.76
C ASN A 698 73.03 67.77 -13.52
N THR A 699 71.83 67.36 -13.92
CA THR A 699 71.61 66.72 -15.25
C THR A 699 70.08 66.55 -15.47
N GLU A 700 69.50 67.08 -16.55
CA GLU A 700 69.33 66.40 -17.84
C GLU A 700 68.41 65.17 -17.72
N THR A 701 67.16 65.18 -18.20
CA THR A 701 66.87 65.07 -19.64
C THR A 701 65.36 65.22 -19.98
N LEU A 702 65.10 65.81 -21.16
CA LEU A 702 64.12 65.40 -22.17
C LEU A 702 62.60 65.31 -21.83
N ARG A 703 61.91 66.40 -22.17
CA ARG A 703 60.76 66.47 -23.12
C ARG A 703 60.83 65.41 -24.27
N PRO A 704 59.76 65.16 -25.08
CA PRO A 704 58.43 65.82 -25.15
C PRO A 704 57.30 64.73 -25.07
N ASN A 705 56.05 64.82 -25.56
CA ASN A 705 55.40 65.75 -26.47
C ASN A 705 53.86 65.64 -26.37
N SER A 706 53.16 66.73 -26.74
CA SER A 706 51.94 66.77 -27.59
C SER A 706 50.74 65.83 -27.29
N THR A 707 49.47 66.25 -27.41
CA THR A 707 48.92 67.35 -28.22
C THR A 707 47.45 67.61 -27.84
N SER A 708 46.97 68.83 -28.12
CA SER A 708 45.62 69.17 -28.65
C SER A 708 44.35 68.72 -27.88
N SER A 709 43.29 69.53 -27.76
CA SER A 709 43.05 70.92 -28.19
C SER A 709 41.58 71.30 -27.92
N VAL A 710 41.30 72.61 -27.79
CA VAL A 710 40.07 73.27 -28.31
C VAL A 710 38.74 72.92 -27.62
N GLN A 711 37.83 73.86 -27.32
CA GLN A 711 37.92 75.33 -27.14
C GLN A 711 36.72 75.79 -26.31
N ASP A 712 36.89 76.94 -25.66
CA ASP A 712 35.95 78.05 -25.46
C ASP A 712 34.42 77.86 -25.36
N SER A 713 33.90 78.71 -24.45
CA SER A 713 32.66 79.50 -24.57
C SER A 713 31.31 78.79 -24.51
N SER A 714 30.27 79.44 -23.97
CA SER A 714 30.17 80.57 -23.03
C SER A 714 28.71 80.69 -22.59
N ASP A 715 28.44 81.47 -21.53
CA ASP A 715 27.24 82.31 -21.38
C ASP A 715 25.84 81.61 -21.38
N THR A 716 24.78 82.15 -20.76
CA THR A 716 24.55 83.25 -19.81
C THR A 716 23.15 83.04 -19.23
N THR A 717 22.81 83.75 -18.14
CA THR A 717 21.45 84.27 -17.79
C THR A 717 20.29 83.23 -17.64
N GLU A 718 19.22 83.45 -16.89
CA GLU A 718 18.82 84.48 -15.90
C GLU A 718 17.81 83.79 -14.94
N SER A 719 17.86 84.07 -13.64
CA SER A 719 16.80 84.75 -12.84
C SER A 719 15.36 84.63 -13.39
N THR A 720 14.33 84.32 -12.59
CA THR A 720 13.96 85.01 -11.32
C THR A 720 12.97 84.18 -10.46
N GLU A 721 12.85 84.56 -9.19
CA GLU A 721 11.62 84.79 -8.37
C GLU A 721 10.29 84.06 -8.67
N ALA A 722 9.37 83.84 -7.72
CA ALA A 722 9.36 83.81 -6.25
C ALA A 722 7.96 83.29 -5.79
N ASP A 723 7.83 83.09 -4.47
CA ASP A 723 6.58 83.18 -3.69
C ASP A 723 5.39 82.19 -3.88
N GLN A 724 5.24 81.37 -2.83
CA GLN A 724 4.08 81.35 -1.90
C GLN A 724 2.87 80.40 -2.04
N GLU A 725 2.43 80.02 -0.83
CA GLU A 725 1.14 79.49 -0.36
C GLU A 725 0.68 78.05 -0.73
N GLY A 726 0.19 77.34 0.29
CA GLY A 726 -0.63 76.13 0.19
C GLY A 726 -2.12 76.46 0.05
N PRO A 727 -3.09 75.56 0.33
CA PRO A 727 -3.05 74.64 1.47
C PRO A 727 -3.64 73.21 1.20
N GLU A 728 -3.89 72.49 2.29
CA GLU A 728 -4.45 71.14 2.44
C GLU A 728 -5.63 70.73 1.51
N LYS A 729 -5.68 69.44 1.13
CA LYS A 729 -6.72 68.51 1.63
C LYS A 729 -6.53 67.02 1.29
N LYS A 730 -7.07 66.20 2.19
CA LYS A 730 -7.26 64.74 2.15
C LYS A 730 -7.66 64.15 0.80
N ILE A 731 -7.13 62.97 0.45
CA ILE A 731 -7.87 61.90 -0.24
C ILE A 731 -7.61 60.55 0.44
N GLU A 732 -8.67 59.75 0.55
CA GLU A 732 -8.72 58.43 1.17
C GLU A 732 -8.17 57.28 0.29
N THR A 733 -7.71 56.26 0.99
CA THR A 733 -7.61 54.83 0.61
C THR A 733 -8.06 54.39 -0.79
N LEU A 734 -7.09 53.99 -1.61
CA LEU A 734 -7.21 52.86 -2.54
C LEU A 734 -5.93 52.01 -2.50
N ARG A 735 -5.91 50.95 -1.66
CA ARG A 735 -4.84 49.94 -1.68
C ARG A 735 -5.06 48.99 -2.86
N SER A 736 -4.17 49.07 -3.85
CA SER A 736 -4.12 48.12 -4.96
C SER A 736 -3.35 46.85 -4.58
N LYS A 737 -3.91 45.70 -4.99
CA LYS A 737 -3.28 44.40 -5.30
C LYS A 737 -1.84 44.19 -4.80
N HIS A 738 -1.69 43.39 -3.74
CA HIS A 738 -0.46 42.62 -3.54
C HIS A 738 -0.61 41.25 -4.20
N ALA A 739 0.38 40.89 -5.03
CA ALA A 739 0.55 39.54 -5.54
C ALA A 739 1.15 38.64 -4.43
N ALA A 740 0.76 37.37 -4.41
CA ALA A 740 1.27 36.41 -3.44
C ALA A 740 2.63 35.84 -3.87
N PRO A 741 3.58 35.65 -2.93
CA PRO A 741 4.69 34.72 -3.10
C PRO A 741 4.22 33.27 -2.84
N PRO A 742 4.94 32.24 -3.34
CA PRO A 742 4.50 30.85 -3.24
C PRO A 742 4.70 30.26 -1.82
N ASN A 743 3.79 29.35 -1.45
CA ASN A 743 3.94 28.49 -0.27
C ASN A 743 4.82 27.28 -0.63
N ASP A 744 6.03 27.22 -0.10
CA ASP A 744 6.75 25.95 0.02
C ASP A 744 6.15 25.13 1.18
N ARG A 745 5.72 23.91 0.85
CA ARG A 745 5.28 22.91 1.83
C ARG A 745 6.49 22.13 2.33
N PRO A 746 6.59 21.79 3.63
CA PRO A 746 7.41 20.66 4.05
C PRO A 746 6.75 19.36 3.59
N ASP A 747 7.54 18.46 3.00
CA ASP A 747 7.04 17.17 2.53
C ASP A 747 6.47 16.31 3.67
N THR A 748 5.27 15.79 3.44
CA THR A 748 4.69 14.73 4.27
C THR A 748 5.42 13.42 3.99
N ILE A 749 5.98 12.82 5.04
CA ILE A 749 6.56 11.48 4.98
C ILE A 749 5.44 10.47 4.69
N GLU A 750 5.38 9.96 3.46
CA GLU A 750 4.46 8.90 3.07
C GLU A 750 4.93 7.51 3.52
N GLY A 751 3.93 6.68 3.83
CA GLY A 751 3.93 5.24 4.09
C GLY A 751 5.24 4.46 3.94
N THR A 752 5.71 3.90 5.07
CA THR A 752 6.40 2.60 5.04
C THR A 752 5.34 1.51 4.95
N ASP A 753 5.24 0.86 3.79
CA ASP A 753 4.37 -0.30 3.60
C ASP A 753 4.81 -1.45 4.52
N PHE A 754 3.85 -2.02 5.26
CA PHE A 754 4.00 -3.29 5.95
C PHE A 754 3.63 -4.45 5.02
N GLN A 755 4.55 -5.38 4.81
CA GLN A 755 4.31 -6.76 4.40
C GLN A 755 5.09 -7.71 5.31
#